data_AF-A0A088S6T3-F1
#
_entry.id   AF-A0A088S6T3-F1
#
_cell.length_a   1.000
_cell.length_b   1.000
_cell.length_c   1.000
_cell.angle_alpha   90.00
_cell.angle_beta   90.00
_cell.angle_gamma   90.00
#
_symmetry.space_group_name_H-M   'P 1'
#
loop_
_entity.id
_entity.type
_entity.pdbx_description
1 polymer ?
#
loop_
_entity_poly.entity_id
_entity_poly.type
_entity_poly.pdbx_seq_one_letter_code
_entity_poly.pdbx_strand_id
1 'polypeptide(L)'
;MVRKRRTEPSGSGESSQSAESSGSGGRGGPQHLAQRAPAQQQQGGGRGWGPAPQQSQQGGRGRGYYQGRGGGAQPRGGMSPQQQGAPASEYQGRGGPFPRGGMQPQQHYGGRRGGGSMAGGHGVGPSAGPSRPPAPELHQAMQAPYQAAQASSSQASSSRQTEMSAAQMTQQFQELSVESETTPSQAIQPVVPLASSSKSLRFPLRPGKGSFGDKCVVKANHFFAELPDKDLHQYDVSIKPEVISRGVNRAVMEQLVRLYRQSYLGGRLPAYDGRKSLYTAGPLPFTSREFQITLIDEDDGSGTERRQRTFNVVIKLAARADLHHLELFLAGRQADAPQEALQVLDIVLRELPTMRYSPVGRSFYSPHLGRRQPLGEGLESWRGFYQSIRPTQMGLSLNIDMSSTAFIEPLPVIDFVTQLLNRDVQARPLSDADRVKIKKALRGVKVEVTHRGNMRRKYRISGLTSQATRELTFPVDERGTMKSVVQYFQETYGFTIQHTNLPCLQVGNQQRPNYLPMEVCKIVEGQRYSKRLNERQITALLKVTCQRPQERERDIIQTVHHNAYHEDPYAKEFGIRISEKLASVEARVLPAPWLKYHDTGKEKNCLPRIGQWNMMNKKMVNGGRVQNWTCINFARNVQESVARGFCHELAQMCQISGMEFSIEPVLPPSSARPDRVERALKERYHDAMSILHPQGKELDLLIVILPDNNGSLYGDLKRICETDLGLVSQCCLTKHVFRMSKQYLANVALKINVKVGGRNTVLVDALSRRIPLVSDRPTIIFGADVTHPHPGEDSSPSIAAVVASQDWPEVTKYAGLVSAQAHRQELIQDLFKVWQDPQRGTVTGGMIKELLISFKKATGQKPQRIIFYRDGVSEGQFYQVLLYELDAIRKACASLEPNYQPPVTFVVVQKRHHTRLFANNHRDTYSVDKSGNILPGTVVDSKICHPTEFDFYLCSHAGIQGTSRPAHYHVLWDENKFTADALQTLTNNLCYTYARCTRSVSIVPPAYYAHLAAFRARFYMEPETSDSGSLASAAAAGRGPPAGGPRSTRVPGSASDLHVRCDLVTECLMHV
;
A
#
# COMPACT_ATOMS: atom_id res chain seq x y z
N MET A 1 17.16 -26.77 55.27
CA MET A 1 16.64 -27.94 56.02
C MET A 1 15.19 -28.18 55.59
N VAL A 2 14.82 -29.41 55.18
CA VAL A 2 13.83 -30.31 55.85
C VAL A 2 12.36 -29.89 55.59
N ARG A 3 11.51 -30.59 54.78
CA ARG A 3 10.86 -31.95 54.87
C ARG A 3 9.72 -32.00 55.93
N LYS A 4 8.59 -32.74 55.83
CA LYS A 4 8.08 -33.89 55.00
C LYS A 4 6.51 -33.92 55.06
N ARG A 5 5.72 -34.51 54.11
CA ARG A 5 5.04 -35.86 54.02
C ARG A 5 4.13 -36.28 55.23
N ARG A 6 3.11 -37.18 55.11
CA ARG A 6 2.67 -38.11 54.01
C ARG A 6 1.14 -38.12 53.68
N THR A 7 0.51 -39.30 53.46
CA THR A 7 -0.73 -39.55 52.64
C THR A 7 -1.46 -40.88 52.97
N GLU A 8 -2.62 -41.14 52.31
CA GLU A 8 -3.22 -42.48 51.94
C GLU A 8 -4.09 -43.27 52.96
N PRO A 9 -4.90 -44.32 52.57
CA PRO A 9 -4.90 -45.16 51.34
C PRO A 9 -6.24 -45.24 50.54
N SER A 10 -6.45 -46.27 49.68
CA SER A 10 -7.55 -46.35 48.67
C SER A 10 -7.84 -47.77 48.08
N GLY A 11 -9.09 -48.06 47.65
CA GLY A 11 -9.51 -49.23 46.80
C GLY A 11 -11.05 -49.40 46.68
N SER A 12 -11.67 -50.19 45.77
CA SER A 12 -11.21 -50.86 44.51
C SER A 12 -12.34 -51.65 43.78
N GLY A 13 -12.48 -51.53 42.44
CA GLY A 13 -13.17 -52.47 41.50
C GLY A 13 -14.73 -52.53 41.45
N GLU A 14 -15.41 -53.25 40.53
CA GLU A 14 -15.17 -53.46 39.07
C GLU A 14 -16.42 -53.98 38.28
N SER A 15 -16.59 -53.55 37.01
CA SER A 15 -17.32 -54.08 35.82
C SER A 15 -18.63 -54.97 35.81
N SER A 16 -19.61 -54.53 34.97
CA SER A 16 -20.27 -55.25 33.81
C SER A 16 -21.73 -55.83 33.80
N GLN A 17 -22.52 -55.37 32.80
CA GLN A 17 -23.56 -56.06 31.93
C GLN A 17 -24.82 -56.76 32.53
N SER A 18 -25.96 -57.03 31.86
CA SER A 18 -26.69 -56.58 30.61
C SER A 18 -28.01 -57.40 30.42
N ALA A 19 -29.04 -57.13 29.58
CA ALA A 19 -29.68 -55.92 28.98
C ALA A 19 -30.92 -56.34 28.10
N GLU A 20 -32.01 -55.54 28.03
CA GLU A 20 -33.28 -55.76 27.26
C GLU A 20 -33.89 -54.41 26.78
N SER A 21 -34.75 -54.25 25.76
CA SER A 21 -35.30 -55.11 24.66
C SER A 21 -35.84 -54.25 23.46
N SER A 22 -35.96 -54.86 22.26
CA SER A 22 -36.72 -54.53 21.00
C SER A 22 -37.48 -53.18 20.78
N GLY A 23 -37.64 -52.61 19.56
CA GLY A 23 -37.14 -52.96 18.21
C GLY A 23 -38.01 -52.46 17.01
N SER A 24 -37.38 -52.01 15.90
CA SER A 24 -37.95 -51.61 14.56
C SER A 24 -38.89 -50.37 14.51
N GLY A 25 -39.08 -49.64 13.38
CA GLY A 25 -38.42 -49.62 12.06
C GLY A 25 -39.26 -48.88 10.97
N GLY A 26 -38.63 -48.15 10.01
CA GLY A 26 -39.35 -47.55 8.85
C GLY A 26 -38.68 -46.34 8.15
N ARG A 27 -38.99 -46.10 6.86
CA ARG A 27 -38.53 -44.96 6.03
C ARG A 27 -39.68 -44.41 5.17
N GLY A 28 -39.72 -43.10 4.89
CA GLY A 28 -40.56 -42.53 3.82
C GLY A 28 -40.67 -40.99 3.82
N GLY A 29 -40.70 -40.36 2.64
CA GLY A 29 -41.20 -38.99 2.40
C GLY A 29 -42.45 -39.04 1.50
N PRO A 30 -42.80 -38.00 0.70
CA PRO A 30 -42.09 -36.74 0.43
C PRO A 30 -43.02 -35.49 0.26
N GLN A 31 -42.48 -34.43 -0.40
CA GLN A 31 -43.16 -33.44 -1.28
C GLN A 31 -43.95 -32.19 -0.76
N HIS A 32 -43.44 -31.03 -1.24
CA HIS A 32 -44.14 -29.89 -1.90
C HIS A 32 -45.15 -28.95 -1.20
N LEU A 33 -44.65 -27.71 -0.99
CA LEU A 33 -45.15 -26.42 -1.52
C LEU A 33 -46.60 -25.88 -1.28
N ALA A 34 -46.59 -24.59 -0.87
CA ALA A 34 -47.44 -23.48 -1.34
C ALA A 34 -48.71 -23.03 -0.54
N GLN A 35 -48.53 -21.88 0.12
CA GLN A 35 -49.41 -20.68 0.15
C GLN A 35 -50.85 -20.71 0.74
N ARG A 36 -50.98 -19.91 1.82
CA ARG A 36 -52.06 -18.93 2.12
C ARG A 36 -53.48 -19.39 2.50
N ALA A 37 -53.79 -19.13 3.79
CA ALA A 37 -55.07 -18.58 4.29
C ALA A 37 -56.27 -19.58 4.31
N PRO A 38 -57.40 -19.30 5.01
CA PRO A 38 -57.86 -18.00 5.54
C PRO A 38 -58.51 -18.02 6.95
N ALA A 39 -59.26 -16.95 7.26
CA ALA A 39 -60.32 -16.83 8.28
C ALA A 39 -59.87 -16.62 9.76
N GLN A 40 -60.61 -15.90 10.63
CA GLN A 40 -61.89 -15.19 10.44
C GLN A 40 -62.09 -14.00 11.42
N GLN A 41 -62.47 -12.83 10.88
CA GLN A 41 -63.39 -11.80 11.45
C GLN A 41 -63.08 -11.16 12.85
N GLN A 42 -63.67 -10.03 13.25
CA GLN A 42 -64.83 -9.28 12.72
C GLN A 42 -64.69 -7.73 12.85
N GLN A 43 -65.17 -7.00 11.83
CA GLN A 43 -65.71 -5.61 11.74
C GLN A 43 -65.26 -4.47 12.71
N GLY A 44 -65.09 -3.21 12.29
CA GLY A 44 -65.23 -2.60 10.94
C GLY A 44 -65.24 -1.04 10.95
N GLY A 45 -65.03 -0.41 9.78
CA GLY A 45 -65.06 1.07 9.57
C GLY A 45 -63.74 1.80 9.93
N GLY A 46 -63.37 2.96 9.35
CA GLY A 46 -63.96 3.81 8.29
C GLY A 46 -62.90 4.77 7.68
N ARG A 47 -63.23 5.58 6.66
CA ARG A 47 -62.24 6.36 5.87
C ARG A 47 -62.31 7.90 6.00
N GLY A 48 -61.20 8.52 6.40
CA GLY A 48 -60.59 9.69 5.71
C GLY A 48 -61.21 11.10 5.81
N TRP A 49 -60.52 12.03 5.13
CA TRP A 49 -60.79 13.48 4.93
C TRP A 49 -60.58 14.44 6.13
N GLY A 50 -60.16 15.67 5.80
CA GLY A 50 -60.14 16.86 6.68
C GLY A 50 -61.12 17.93 6.15
N PRO A 51 -60.99 19.26 6.43
CA PRO A 51 -59.81 19.99 6.93
C PRO A 51 -60.10 20.91 8.16
N ALA A 52 -59.38 22.03 8.28
CA ALA A 52 -59.45 23.08 9.34
C ALA A 52 -60.72 23.99 9.20
N PRO A 53 -61.03 25.02 10.05
CA PRO A 53 -60.08 25.98 10.68
C PRO A 53 -60.44 26.70 12.04
N GLN A 54 -59.56 27.63 12.42
CA GLN A 54 -59.76 28.91 13.18
C GLN A 54 -60.09 29.00 14.70
N GLN A 55 -59.17 29.69 15.42
CA GLN A 55 -59.37 30.78 16.43
C GLN A 55 -60.17 30.49 17.74
N SER A 56 -60.03 31.22 18.87
CA SER A 56 -59.45 32.55 19.17
C SER A 56 -59.03 32.75 20.65
N GLN A 57 -58.27 33.82 20.98
CA GLN A 57 -58.22 34.55 22.29
C GLN A 57 -57.63 33.84 23.56
N GLN A 58 -57.12 34.50 24.62
CA GLN A 58 -56.61 35.89 24.83
C GLN A 58 -55.66 35.98 26.08
N GLY A 59 -54.65 36.88 26.04
CA GLY A 59 -54.01 37.53 27.22
C GLY A 59 -53.09 36.71 28.16
N GLY A 60 -52.15 37.31 28.93
CA GLY A 60 -51.58 38.68 28.82
C GLY A 60 -50.85 39.21 30.08
N ARG A 61 -49.72 39.94 29.87
CA ARG A 61 -49.00 40.87 30.79
C ARG A 61 -48.21 40.29 32.00
N GLY A 62 -47.16 41.02 32.43
CA GLY A 62 -46.51 40.86 33.75
C GLY A 62 -45.07 41.40 33.85
N ARG A 63 -44.81 42.42 34.70
CA ARG A 63 -43.48 42.85 35.19
C ARG A 63 -43.37 42.53 36.69
N GLY A 64 -42.16 42.39 37.24
CA GLY A 64 -41.94 42.54 38.69
C GLY A 64 -40.54 42.16 39.20
N TYR A 65 -39.84 43.12 39.81
CA TYR A 65 -38.58 42.94 40.57
C TYR A 65 -38.80 43.48 41.99
N TYR A 66 -38.16 42.87 43.00
CA TYR A 66 -37.79 43.39 44.35
C TYR A 66 -37.27 42.18 45.17
N GLN A 67 -36.29 42.21 46.10
CA GLN A 67 -35.45 43.19 46.83
C GLN A 67 -33.97 42.73 46.79
N GLY A 68 -32.92 43.41 47.31
CA GLY A 68 -32.77 44.72 47.96
C GLY A 68 -31.51 44.79 48.86
N ARG A 69 -31.06 46.02 49.24
CA ARG A 69 -29.80 46.38 49.96
C ARG A 69 -28.51 46.11 49.17
N GLY A 70 -27.52 47.00 49.06
CA GLY A 70 -27.33 48.44 49.40
C GLY A 70 -25.93 48.86 48.87
N GLY A 71 -25.51 50.10 48.64
CA GLY A 71 -26.00 51.46 48.96
C GLY A 71 -24.83 52.29 49.54
N GLY A 72 -24.50 53.53 49.15
CA GLY A 72 -24.99 54.41 48.07
C GLY A 72 -24.28 55.80 48.08
N ALA A 73 -24.60 56.68 47.11
CA ALA A 73 -24.17 58.11 46.95
C ALA A 73 -22.64 58.40 46.74
N GLN A 74 -22.13 59.19 45.78
CA GLN A 74 -22.44 60.53 45.17
C GLN A 74 -21.79 61.74 45.90
N PRO A 75 -21.53 62.92 45.25
CA PRO A 75 -21.43 63.27 43.81
C PRO A 75 -20.30 64.31 43.44
N ARG A 76 -20.37 64.85 42.19
CA ARG A 76 -19.87 66.16 41.66
C ARG A 76 -18.39 66.39 41.25
N GLY A 77 -18.22 66.78 39.97
CA GLY A 77 -17.54 68.04 39.58
C GLY A 77 -16.27 67.95 38.71
N GLY A 78 -16.13 68.83 37.70
CA GLY A 78 -14.81 69.18 37.11
C GLY A 78 -14.66 69.24 35.58
N MET A 79 -15.13 70.33 34.95
CA MET A 79 -14.63 71.05 33.75
C MET A 79 -13.95 70.32 32.55
N SER A 80 -14.41 70.68 31.35
CA SER A 80 -13.71 70.52 30.06
C SER A 80 -13.15 71.85 29.54
N PRO A 81 -12.27 71.83 28.52
CA PRO A 81 -12.53 72.69 27.34
C PRO A 81 -13.00 72.02 26.01
N GLN A 82 -12.23 72.20 24.92
CA GLN A 82 -12.68 72.72 23.60
C GLN A 82 -11.57 72.49 22.53
N GLN A 83 -11.68 72.72 21.21
CA GLN A 83 -12.71 72.89 20.13
C GLN A 83 -11.93 72.79 18.79
N GLN A 84 -12.47 72.64 17.56
CA GLN A 84 -13.81 72.43 16.98
C GLN A 84 -13.64 71.43 15.78
N GLY A 85 -14.45 71.31 14.71
CA GLY A 85 -15.71 71.89 14.23
C GLY A 85 -16.23 71.12 13.00
N ALA A 86 -17.50 71.33 12.60
CA ALA A 86 -18.21 70.54 11.56
C ALA A 86 -18.53 71.43 10.30
N PRO A 87 -19.65 71.37 9.51
CA PRO A 87 -21.02 70.83 9.76
C PRO A 87 -21.80 70.14 8.60
N ALA A 88 -23.00 69.61 8.93
CA ALA A 88 -24.29 69.68 8.19
C ALA A 88 -24.50 69.03 6.78
N SER A 89 -25.73 68.73 6.30
CA SER A 89 -27.03 68.40 6.95
C SER A 89 -28.11 67.86 5.96
N GLU A 90 -28.99 67.00 6.48
CA GLU A 90 -30.38 66.61 6.14
C GLU A 90 -31.25 67.09 4.92
N TYR A 91 -32.04 66.12 4.40
CA TYR A 91 -33.47 66.11 3.96
C TYR A 91 -34.04 66.63 2.59
N GLN A 92 -35.05 65.85 2.11
CA GLN A 92 -36.26 66.18 1.29
C GLN A 92 -36.22 66.36 -0.25
N GLY A 93 -37.19 65.74 -0.98
CA GLY A 93 -37.53 66.13 -2.38
C GLY A 93 -38.27 65.14 -3.33
N ARG A 94 -39.62 65.11 -3.30
CA ARG A 94 -40.65 64.78 -4.35
C ARG A 94 -40.34 63.90 -5.61
N GLY A 95 -41.34 63.07 -6.02
CA GLY A 95 -41.55 62.72 -7.46
C GLY A 95 -42.41 61.48 -7.81
N GLY A 96 -43.56 61.68 -8.47
CA GLY A 96 -44.34 60.68 -9.26
C GLY A 96 -44.78 61.33 -10.61
N PRO A 97 -45.64 60.73 -11.49
CA PRO A 97 -46.61 59.64 -11.26
C PRO A 97 -46.71 58.57 -12.39
N PHE A 98 -47.77 57.74 -12.40
CA PHE A 98 -48.19 56.81 -13.49
C PHE A 98 -48.99 57.53 -14.62
N PRO A 99 -49.31 56.87 -15.77
CA PRO A 99 -50.67 56.26 -15.90
C PRO A 99 -50.84 55.01 -16.83
N ARG A 100 -51.75 54.10 -16.39
CA ARG A 100 -52.79 53.28 -17.09
C ARG A 100 -52.60 52.62 -18.49
N GLY A 101 -53.07 51.36 -18.57
CA GLY A 101 -53.88 50.78 -19.69
C GLY A 101 -53.22 49.70 -20.57
N GLY A 102 -53.87 48.62 -21.02
CA GLY A 102 -55.05 47.91 -20.49
C GLY A 102 -56.15 47.50 -21.49
N MET A 103 -56.05 46.34 -22.17
CA MET A 103 -57.21 45.58 -22.71
C MET A 103 -56.89 44.13 -23.18
N GLN A 104 -57.92 43.29 -23.25
CA GLN A 104 -58.05 41.99 -23.94
C GLN A 104 -59.26 42.13 -24.94
N PRO A 105 -59.87 41.11 -25.64
CA PRO A 105 -59.67 39.64 -25.59
C PRO A 105 -59.87 38.83 -26.92
N GLN A 106 -59.81 37.48 -26.83
CA GLN A 106 -60.48 36.47 -27.73
C GLN A 106 -60.00 36.39 -29.21
N GLN A 107 -60.30 35.38 -30.06
CA GLN A 107 -60.94 34.04 -29.95
C GLN A 107 -60.37 33.10 -31.08
N HIS A 108 -59.96 31.85 -30.80
CA HIS A 108 -60.61 30.55 -31.17
C HIS A 108 -60.22 29.83 -32.51
N TYR A 109 -60.40 28.50 -32.51
CA TYR A 109 -60.22 27.47 -33.58
C TYR A 109 -58.84 27.25 -34.24
N GLY A 110 -58.37 26.01 -34.52
CA GLY A 110 -58.84 24.72 -33.99
C GLY A 110 -58.38 23.43 -34.71
N GLY A 111 -57.90 22.44 -33.94
CA GLY A 111 -57.85 20.99 -34.29
C GLY A 111 -56.84 20.54 -35.37
N ARG A 112 -56.48 19.25 -35.56
CA ARG A 112 -56.71 17.93 -34.90
C ARG A 112 -55.46 17.07 -35.28
N ARG A 113 -54.97 15.99 -34.65
CA ARG A 113 -55.17 15.12 -33.44
C ARG A 113 -53.80 14.38 -33.25
N GLY A 114 -53.45 13.63 -32.21
CA GLY A 114 -54.06 13.30 -30.92
C GLY A 114 -53.51 11.96 -30.37
N GLY A 115 -53.02 11.89 -29.13
CA GLY A 115 -52.53 10.66 -28.48
C GLY A 115 -51.91 10.92 -27.09
N GLY A 116 -52.39 10.23 -26.05
CA GLY A 116 -51.93 10.39 -24.66
C GLY A 116 -50.82 9.39 -24.25
N SER A 117 -50.41 9.32 -22.97
CA SER A 117 -51.02 9.99 -21.81
C SER A 117 -50.05 10.31 -20.66
N MET A 118 -50.53 11.25 -19.83
CA MET A 118 -50.05 11.70 -18.53
C MET A 118 -49.58 10.60 -17.55
N ALA A 119 -48.49 10.89 -16.83
CA ALA A 119 -48.45 10.91 -15.37
C ALA A 119 -47.19 11.68 -14.90
N GLY A 120 -47.25 12.38 -13.76
CA GLY A 120 -46.09 13.09 -13.20
C GLY A 120 -46.31 13.53 -11.75
N GLY A 121 -45.34 14.25 -11.19
CA GLY A 121 -45.50 14.95 -9.90
C GLY A 121 -44.37 14.75 -8.90
N HIS A 122 -43.43 15.71 -8.88
CA HIS A 122 -42.59 16.14 -7.74
C HIS A 122 -41.64 15.09 -7.08
N GLY A 123 -40.54 15.49 -6.44
CA GLY A 123 -39.99 16.84 -6.27
C GLY A 123 -39.33 17.00 -4.90
N VAL A 124 -38.15 16.38 -4.69
CA VAL A 124 -37.37 16.48 -3.46
C VAL A 124 -35.96 16.97 -3.79
N GLY A 125 -35.50 18.04 -3.14
CA GLY A 125 -34.22 18.68 -3.44
C GLY A 125 -33.00 17.87 -2.95
N PRO A 126 -31.86 17.90 -3.67
CA PRO A 126 -30.64 17.21 -3.25
C PRO A 126 -29.96 17.98 -2.10
N SER A 127 -30.03 17.43 -0.89
CA SER A 127 -29.29 17.96 0.26
C SER A 127 -27.77 17.85 0.03
N ALA A 128 -27.02 18.87 0.46
CA ALA A 128 -25.60 19.04 0.12
C ALA A 128 -24.69 18.06 0.87
N GLY A 129 -24.38 16.92 0.23
CA GLY A 129 -23.40 15.95 0.72
C GLY A 129 -21.95 16.49 0.67
N PRO A 130 -21.08 16.13 1.63
CA PRO A 130 -19.69 16.61 1.67
C PRO A 130 -18.86 16.11 0.48
N SER A 131 -17.95 16.96 0.00
CA SER A 131 -17.13 16.69 -1.18
C SER A 131 -16.11 15.56 -0.96
N ARG A 132 -16.14 14.59 -1.87
CA ARG A 132 -15.28 13.39 -1.87
C ARG A 132 -13.82 13.75 -2.19
N PRO A 133 -12.83 13.41 -1.34
CA PRO A 133 -11.41 13.57 -1.67
C PRO A 133 -10.97 12.56 -2.75
N PRO A 134 -9.84 12.78 -3.44
CA PRO A 134 -9.25 11.78 -4.34
C PRO A 134 -8.93 10.48 -3.59
N ALA A 135 -9.01 9.35 -4.30
CA ALA A 135 -8.80 8.04 -3.71
C ALA A 135 -7.30 7.78 -3.46
N PRO A 136 -6.93 7.08 -2.36
CA PRO A 136 -5.57 6.59 -2.18
C PRO A 136 -5.29 5.46 -3.19
N GLU A 137 -4.23 5.59 -3.98
CA GLU A 137 -3.84 4.55 -4.94
C GLU A 137 -3.32 3.30 -4.23
N LEU A 138 -4.01 2.17 -4.44
CA LEU A 138 -3.60 0.87 -3.93
C LEU A 138 -2.71 0.15 -4.93
N HIS A 139 -1.42 0.07 -4.62
CA HIS A 139 -0.51 -0.87 -5.27
C HIS A 139 -0.91 -2.30 -4.91
N GLN A 140 -0.77 -3.24 -5.87
CA GLN A 140 -0.95 -4.66 -5.59
C GLN A 140 0.12 -5.13 -4.59
N ALA A 141 -0.24 -6.09 -3.73
CA ALA A 141 0.67 -6.58 -2.69
C ALA A 141 1.99 -7.11 -3.29
N MET A 142 3.10 -6.48 -2.91
CA MET A 142 4.43 -6.98 -3.21
C MET A 142 4.68 -8.30 -2.47
N GLN A 143 5.35 -9.24 -3.13
CA GLN A 143 5.90 -10.41 -2.47
C GLN A 143 7.24 -10.02 -1.84
N ALA A 144 7.47 -10.40 -0.59
CA ALA A 144 8.81 -10.36 -0.02
C ALA A 144 9.71 -11.34 -0.80
N PRO A 145 10.88 -10.92 -1.31
CA PRO A 145 11.80 -11.81 -1.98
C PRO A 145 12.40 -12.80 -0.99
N TYR A 146 12.23 -14.09 -1.25
CA TYR A 146 12.87 -15.16 -0.48
C TYR A 146 14.29 -15.34 -1.01
N GLN A 147 15.26 -14.57 -0.47
CA GLN A 147 16.68 -14.89 -0.65
C GLN A 147 17.03 -16.02 0.31
N ALA A 148 17.38 -17.19 -0.23
CA ALA A 148 17.98 -18.25 0.55
C ALA A 148 19.45 -17.91 0.81
N ALA A 149 19.91 -18.00 2.06
CA ALA A 149 21.31 -17.86 2.39
C ALA A 149 22.11 -19.00 1.73
N GLN A 150 22.97 -18.68 0.77
CA GLN A 150 23.90 -19.64 0.19
C GLN A 150 25.07 -19.86 1.16
N ALA A 151 24.97 -20.90 1.99
CA ALA A 151 26.11 -21.42 2.71
C ALA A 151 27.09 -22.05 1.72
N SER A 152 28.24 -21.41 1.49
CA SER A 152 29.31 -21.90 0.62
C SER A 152 30.10 -23.01 1.32
N SER A 153 29.59 -24.25 1.27
CA SER A 153 30.30 -25.42 1.78
C SER A 153 31.43 -25.84 0.83
N SER A 154 32.67 -25.63 1.26
CA SER A 154 33.86 -26.19 0.61
C SER A 154 33.81 -27.73 0.62
N GLN A 155 33.92 -28.36 -0.54
CA GLN A 155 34.12 -29.80 -0.64
C GLN A 155 35.62 -30.10 -0.78
N ALA A 156 36.18 -30.74 0.24
CA ALA A 156 37.44 -31.47 0.10
C ALA A 156 37.13 -32.84 -0.53
N SER A 157 37.85 -33.20 -1.59
CA SER A 157 37.72 -34.48 -2.28
C SER A 157 38.89 -35.41 -1.93
N SER A 158 38.58 -36.59 -1.37
CA SER A 158 39.60 -37.58 -1.01
C SER A 158 39.93 -38.50 -2.19
N SER A 159 41.08 -38.26 -2.82
CA SER A 159 42.04 -39.26 -3.33
C SER A 159 41.54 -40.64 -3.80
N ARG A 160 41.83 -40.97 -5.06
CA ARG A 160 42.42 -42.27 -5.44
C ARG A 160 43.41 -42.09 -6.59
N GLN A 161 44.37 -43.03 -6.65
CA GLN A 161 45.57 -43.11 -7.50
C GLN A 161 45.33 -42.86 -9.01
N THR A 162 46.33 -42.52 -9.86
CA THR A 162 47.70 -43.09 -9.92
C THR A 162 48.77 -42.11 -10.47
N GLU A 163 50.04 -42.50 -10.32
CA GLU A 163 51.29 -41.98 -10.94
C GLU A 163 51.17 -41.73 -12.47
N MET A 164 52.03 -40.99 -13.18
CA MET A 164 53.38 -40.42 -12.96
C MET A 164 53.56 -39.18 -13.90
N SER A 165 54.63 -38.38 -14.00
CA SER A 165 55.99 -38.40 -13.43
C SER A 165 56.54 -36.96 -13.18
N ALA A 166 57.71 -36.58 -13.71
CA ALA A 166 58.38 -35.28 -13.54
C ALA A 166 59.32 -34.94 -14.72
N ALA A 167 59.49 -33.64 -15.04
CA ALA A 167 60.71 -33.06 -15.65
C ALA A 167 60.58 -31.53 -15.87
N GLN A 168 61.64 -30.77 -15.52
CA GLN A 168 62.10 -29.50 -16.16
C GLN A 168 61.16 -28.25 -16.08
N MET A 169 61.66 -27.00 -15.95
CA MET A 169 63.02 -26.51 -15.68
C MET A 169 63.01 -25.14 -14.95
N THR A 170 64.20 -24.70 -14.55
CA THR A 170 64.65 -23.37 -14.06
C THR A 170 64.24 -22.17 -14.97
N GLN A 171 64.42 -20.87 -14.66
CA GLN A 171 65.39 -20.07 -13.87
C GLN A 171 64.80 -18.62 -13.68
N GLN A 172 65.25 -17.65 -12.86
CA GLN A 172 66.27 -17.48 -11.79
C GLN A 172 65.99 -16.19 -10.96
N PHE A 173 66.43 -16.14 -9.67
CA PHE A 173 67.12 -15.06 -8.90
C PHE A 173 66.74 -13.54 -8.99
N GLN A 174 67.04 -12.62 -8.05
CA GLN A 174 67.63 -12.58 -6.67
C GLN A 174 67.07 -11.29 -5.97
N GLU A 175 66.88 -11.14 -4.65
CA GLU A 175 67.76 -11.26 -3.46
C GLU A 175 68.73 -10.06 -3.30
N LEU A 176 68.67 -9.28 -2.20
CA LEU A 176 69.57 -9.23 -1.02
C LEU A 176 69.27 -7.88 -0.28
N SER A 177 69.65 -7.52 0.97
CA SER A 177 70.09 -8.19 2.23
C SER A 177 70.32 -7.11 3.34
N VAL A 178 70.59 -7.50 4.61
CA VAL A 178 71.16 -6.66 5.73
C VAL A 178 70.18 -5.61 6.35
N GLU A 179 69.64 -5.73 7.57
CA GLU A 179 70.23 -5.67 8.95
C GLU A 179 70.70 -4.26 9.36
N SER A 180 70.66 -3.75 10.61
CA SER A 180 70.02 -4.07 11.92
C SER A 180 70.20 -2.80 12.82
N GLU A 181 69.82 -2.61 14.11
CA GLU A 181 69.12 -3.34 15.20
C GLU A 181 68.69 -2.30 16.29
N THR A 182 68.11 -2.75 17.42
CA THR A 182 67.96 -2.13 18.77
C THR A 182 66.63 -1.44 19.14
N THR A 183 66.22 -1.72 20.39
CA THR A 183 65.09 -1.15 21.17
C THR A 183 65.65 -0.48 22.45
N PRO A 184 64.89 0.16 23.38
CA PRO A 184 63.42 0.22 23.53
C PRO A 184 62.79 1.59 23.85
N SER A 185 61.47 1.74 23.64
CA SER A 185 60.53 2.32 24.63
C SER A 185 59.06 2.31 24.17
N GLN A 186 58.15 2.51 25.13
CA GLN A 186 56.71 2.35 24.98
C GLN A 186 56.05 3.38 24.04
N ALA A 187 55.15 2.91 23.16
CA ALA A 187 54.13 3.72 22.52
C ALA A 187 52.81 2.93 22.47
N ILE A 188 51.68 3.61 22.74
CA ILE A 188 50.35 2.98 22.85
C ILE A 188 49.83 2.64 21.44
N GLN A 189 49.58 1.37 21.15
CA GLN A 189 48.92 0.96 19.91
C GLN A 189 47.41 1.28 19.94
N PRO A 190 46.83 1.77 18.84
CA PRO A 190 45.39 2.04 18.75
C PRO A 190 44.58 0.74 18.68
N VAL A 191 43.47 0.69 19.41
CA VAL A 191 42.57 -0.48 19.43
C VAL A 191 41.85 -0.62 18.08
N VAL A 192 42.13 -1.71 17.35
CA VAL A 192 41.40 -2.10 16.15
C VAL A 192 40.00 -2.60 16.55
N PRO A 193 38.89 -2.05 16.01
CA PRO A 193 37.56 -2.55 16.30
C PRO A 193 37.35 -3.94 15.69
N LEU A 194 37.29 -4.97 16.55
CA LEU A 194 36.91 -6.32 16.16
C LEU A 194 35.48 -6.34 15.59
N ALA A 195 35.30 -7.02 14.45
CA ALA A 195 33.99 -7.19 13.84
C ALA A 195 33.06 -8.01 14.76
N SER A 196 32.04 -7.36 15.33
CA SER A 196 31.09 -8.02 16.22
C SER A 196 30.24 -9.05 15.47
N SER A 197 30.17 -10.28 15.98
CA SER A 197 29.22 -11.28 15.50
C SER A 197 27.79 -10.73 15.57
N SER A 198 26.97 -11.03 14.56
CA SER A 198 25.56 -10.61 14.50
C SER A 198 24.70 -11.07 15.69
N LYS A 199 25.20 -11.99 16.52
CA LYS A 199 24.57 -12.45 17.77
C LYS A 199 24.66 -11.45 18.95
N SER A 200 25.48 -10.40 18.88
CA SER A 200 25.64 -9.46 20.01
C SER A 200 24.74 -8.23 19.96
N LEU A 201 24.13 -7.91 18.82
CA LEU A 201 23.23 -6.78 18.70
C LEU A 201 21.80 -7.22 19.04
N ARG A 202 21.13 -6.53 19.97
CA ARG A 202 19.73 -6.77 20.34
C ARG A 202 18.93 -5.48 20.22
N PHE A 203 17.69 -5.57 19.74
CA PHE A 203 16.76 -4.45 19.74
C PHE A 203 16.40 -4.05 21.18
N PRO A 204 16.03 -2.78 21.44
CA PRO A 204 15.71 -2.31 22.78
C PRO A 204 14.48 -3.04 23.33
N LEU A 205 14.61 -3.55 24.56
CA LEU A 205 13.49 -4.04 25.34
C LEU A 205 12.49 -2.91 25.58
N ARG A 206 11.21 -3.24 25.61
CA ARG A 206 10.12 -2.31 25.90
C ARG A 206 10.37 -1.58 27.23
N PRO A 207 10.45 -0.24 27.27
CA PRO A 207 10.79 0.54 28.48
C PRO A 207 9.65 0.60 29.51
N GLY A 208 8.51 -0.01 29.21
CA GLY A 208 7.28 0.01 30.00
C GLY A 208 6.05 0.01 29.08
N LYS A 209 4.85 -0.04 29.66
CA LYS A 209 3.61 0.29 28.95
C LYS A 209 3.36 1.79 29.08
N GLY A 210 2.79 2.41 28.04
CA GLY A 210 2.28 3.76 28.15
C GLY A 210 1.05 3.83 29.07
N SER A 211 0.87 4.98 29.67
CA SER A 211 -0.13 5.32 30.69
C SER A 211 -1.02 6.51 30.29
N PHE A 212 -0.56 7.33 29.34
CA PHE A 212 -1.19 8.59 28.94
C PHE A 212 -2.29 8.39 27.89
N GLY A 213 -3.32 9.25 27.93
CA GLY A 213 -4.52 9.15 27.10
C GLY A 213 -5.64 8.32 27.73
N ASP A 214 -6.86 8.50 27.21
CA ASP A 214 -8.08 7.93 27.79
C ASP A 214 -8.15 6.41 27.56
N LYS A 215 -8.21 5.63 28.65
CA LYS A 215 -8.21 4.16 28.58
C LYS A 215 -9.50 3.65 27.92
N CYS A 216 -9.36 2.75 26.95
CA CYS A 216 -10.48 2.09 26.28
C CYS A 216 -10.15 0.63 25.94
N VAL A 217 -11.14 -0.08 25.41
CA VAL A 217 -10.99 -1.46 24.93
C VAL A 217 -11.30 -1.50 23.43
N VAL A 218 -10.45 -2.19 22.68
CA VAL A 218 -10.63 -2.46 21.24
C VAL A 218 -10.57 -3.95 20.97
N LYS A 219 -11.17 -4.39 19.87
CA LYS A 219 -11.01 -5.75 19.35
C LYS A 219 -9.99 -5.73 18.24
N ALA A 220 -9.06 -6.69 18.22
CA ALA A 220 -8.12 -6.90 17.14
C ALA A 220 -8.50 -8.14 16.32
N ASN A 221 -8.19 -8.15 15.01
CA ASN A 221 -8.32 -9.34 14.15
C ASN A 221 -7.23 -10.40 14.39
N HIS A 222 -7.02 -10.68 15.66
CA HIS A 222 -6.03 -11.58 16.23
C HIS A 222 -6.79 -12.62 17.05
N PHE A 223 -6.52 -13.89 16.78
CA PHE A 223 -7.16 -15.02 17.44
C PHE A 223 -6.10 -15.75 18.25
N PHE A 224 -6.34 -16.01 19.54
CA PHE A 224 -5.39 -16.75 20.37
C PHE A 224 -5.16 -18.15 19.79
N ALA A 225 -3.90 -18.56 19.69
CA ALA A 225 -3.50 -19.92 19.36
C ALA A 225 -2.74 -20.52 20.55
N GLU A 226 -3.17 -21.70 20.98
CA GLU A 226 -2.51 -22.47 22.02
C GLU A 226 -1.24 -23.11 21.46
N LEU A 227 -0.17 -23.17 22.28
CA LEU A 227 1.07 -23.86 21.92
C LEU A 227 0.81 -25.38 21.84
N PRO A 228 1.38 -26.09 20.86
CA PRO A 228 1.38 -27.55 20.85
C PRO A 228 2.05 -28.16 22.08
N ASP A 229 1.51 -29.30 22.50
CA ASP A 229 2.07 -30.23 23.48
C ASP A 229 3.01 -31.29 22.86
N LYS A 230 3.21 -31.25 21.53
CA LYS A 230 3.89 -32.30 20.74
C LYS A 230 5.17 -31.81 20.06
N ASP A 231 6.20 -32.64 20.10
CA ASP A 231 7.48 -32.39 19.43
C ASP A 231 7.35 -32.25 17.91
N LEU A 232 7.71 -31.08 17.38
CA LEU A 232 7.66 -30.81 15.94
C LEU A 232 8.95 -31.27 15.26
N HIS A 233 8.82 -32.14 14.24
CA HIS A 233 9.94 -32.68 13.49
C HIS A 233 9.89 -32.20 12.03
N GLN A 234 11.04 -31.83 11.47
CA GLN A 234 11.23 -31.40 10.08
C GLN A 234 12.02 -32.43 9.28
N TYR A 235 11.57 -32.69 8.06
CA TYR A 235 12.20 -33.59 7.09
C TYR A 235 12.41 -32.87 5.76
N ASP A 236 13.57 -33.10 5.17
CA ASP A 236 13.85 -32.74 3.78
C ASP A 236 13.17 -33.73 2.83
N VAL A 237 12.59 -33.20 1.77
CA VAL A 237 11.93 -33.96 0.70
C VAL A 237 12.64 -33.73 -0.62
N SER A 238 13.03 -34.82 -1.29
CA SER A 238 13.50 -34.82 -2.68
C SER A 238 12.52 -35.61 -3.54
N ILE A 239 11.91 -34.95 -4.54
CA ILE A 239 11.06 -35.60 -5.55
C ILE A 239 11.87 -35.67 -6.85
N LYS A 240 11.99 -36.87 -7.43
CA LYS A 240 12.62 -37.14 -8.73
C LYS A 240 11.62 -37.80 -9.68
N PRO A 241 11.53 -37.40 -10.97
CA PRO A 241 12.19 -36.23 -11.58
C PRO A 241 11.76 -34.92 -10.90
N GLU A 242 12.61 -33.89 -10.96
CA GLU A 242 12.33 -32.61 -10.28
C GLU A 242 11.15 -31.89 -10.94
N VAL A 243 10.20 -31.41 -10.12
CA VAL A 243 8.99 -30.75 -10.59
C VAL A 243 8.85 -29.33 -10.00
N ILE A 244 8.90 -28.35 -10.90
CA ILE A 244 8.76 -26.92 -10.63
C ILE A 244 7.34 -26.58 -10.10
N SER A 245 6.34 -27.39 -10.44
CA SER A 245 4.94 -27.18 -10.05
C SER A 245 4.65 -27.67 -8.63
N ARG A 246 4.55 -26.73 -7.67
CA ARG A 246 4.16 -27.05 -6.29
C ARG A 246 2.84 -27.84 -6.16
N GLY A 247 1.90 -27.64 -7.10
CA GLY A 247 0.64 -28.39 -7.11
C GLY A 247 0.84 -29.88 -7.40
N VAL A 248 1.76 -30.22 -8.31
CA VAL A 248 2.13 -31.62 -8.57
C VAL A 248 2.90 -32.19 -7.37
N ASN A 249 3.82 -31.42 -6.77
CA ASN A 249 4.54 -31.85 -5.57
C ASN A 249 3.57 -32.18 -4.42
N ARG A 250 2.52 -31.37 -4.23
CA ARG A 250 1.47 -31.64 -3.24
C ARG A 250 0.66 -32.90 -3.59
N ALA A 251 0.24 -33.08 -4.86
CA ALA A 251 -0.45 -34.30 -5.28
C ALA A 251 0.40 -35.58 -5.09
N VAL A 252 1.71 -35.51 -5.35
CA VAL A 252 2.67 -36.60 -5.05
C VAL A 252 2.70 -36.90 -3.55
N MET A 253 2.75 -35.87 -2.69
CA MET A 253 2.77 -36.07 -1.24
C MET A 253 1.42 -36.57 -0.69
N GLU A 254 0.31 -36.07 -1.21
CA GLU A 254 -1.05 -36.53 -0.87
C GLU A 254 -1.23 -38.03 -1.21
N GLN A 255 -0.75 -38.45 -2.39
CA GLN A 255 -0.74 -39.87 -2.78
C GLN A 255 0.21 -40.71 -1.90
N LEU A 256 1.36 -40.17 -1.48
CA LEU A 256 2.28 -40.83 -0.55
C LEU A 256 1.62 -41.05 0.82
N VAL A 257 0.98 -40.03 1.37
CA VAL A 257 0.21 -40.13 2.63
C VAL A 257 -0.94 -41.13 2.47
N ARG A 258 -1.70 -41.07 1.37
CA ARG A 258 -2.82 -41.99 1.10
C ARG A 258 -2.38 -43.46 1.06
N LEU A 259 -1.22 -43.77 0.49
CA LEU A 259 -0.70 -45.14 0.40
C LEU A 259 0.01 -45.61 1.68
N TYR A 260 0.75 -44.72 2.36
CA TYR A 260 1.75 -45.13 3.36
C TYR A 260 1.54 -44.57 4.77
N ARG A 261 0.45 -43.84 5.04
CA ARG A 261 0.15 -43.27 6.37
C ARG A 261 0.17 -44.32 7.48
N GLN A 262 -0.57 -45.41 7.33
CA GLN A 262 -0.69 -46.42 8.39
C GLN A 262 0.53 -47.35 8.47
N SER A 263 1.19 -47.64 7.34
CA SER A 263 2.29 -48.60 7.26
C SER A 263 3.66 -48.02 7.59
N TYR A 264 4.01 -46.85 7.03
CA TYR A 264 5.37 -46.31 7.10
C TYR A 264 5.48 -44.92 7.73
N LEU A 265 4.42 -44.11 7.75
CA LEU A 265 4.41 -42.84 8.50
C LEU A 265 4.00 -43.01 9.98
N GLY A 266 3.59 -44.22 10.38
CA GLY A 266 3.18 -44.54 11.75
C GLY A 266 1.91 -43.79 12.17
N GLY A 267 0.89 -43.78 11.30
CA GLY A 267 -0.40 -43.12 11.52
C GLY A 267 -0.42 -41.60 11.30
N ARG A 268 0.75 -40.96 11.17
CA ARG A 268 0.88 -39.49 11.17
C ARG A 268 0.35 -38.82 9.90
N LEU A 269 -0.11 -37.58 10.06
CA LEU A 269 -0.56 -36.69 9.00
C LEU A 269 0.45 -35.54 8.80
N PRO A 270 1.42 -35.67 7.88
CA PRO A 270 2.43 -34.64 7.70
C PRO A 270 1.89 -33.40 6.96
N ALA A 271 2.36 -32.22 7.34
CA ALA A 271 2.15 -30.97 6.59
C ALA A 271 3.33 -30.70 5.66
N TYR A 272 3.12 -30.11 4.48
CA TYR A 272 4.14 -30.00 3.44
C TYR A 272 4.21 -28.58 2.84
N ASP A 273 5.41 -28.05 2.59
CA ASP A 273 5.55 -26.71 1.99
C ASP A 273 5.25 -26.67 0.47
N GLY A 274 5.19 -27.84 -0.18
CA GLY A 274 5.03 -27.99 -1.64
C GLY A 274 6.32 -27.86 -2.44
N ARG A 275 7.49 -27.93 -1.78
CA ARG A 275 8.83 -27.89 -2.41
C ARG A 275 9.76 -28.96 -1.84
N LYS A 276 10.18 -28.81 -0.57
CA LYS A 276 11.28 -29.57 0.04
C LYS A 276 11.13 -29.79 1.55
N SER A 277 10.13 -29.20 2.22
CA SER A 277 10.05 -29.21 3.69
C SER A 277 8.75 -29.87 4.15
N LEU A 278 8.88 -31.00 4.83
CA LEU A 278 7.78 -31.79 5.41
C LEU A 278 7.88 -31.76 6.93
N TYR A 279 6.74 -31.74 7.61
CA TYR A 279 6.68 -31.61 9.07
C TYR A 279 5.75 -32.65 9.68
N THR A 280 6.05 -33.15 10.88
CA THR A 280 5.18 -34.05 11.66
C THR A 280 5.13 -33.71 13.14
N ALA A 281 4.02 -34.07 13.78
CA ALA A 281 3.92 -34.20 15.23
C ALA A 281 4.54 -35.55 15.67
N GLY A 282 5.65 -35.48 16.41
CA GLY A 282 6.49 -36.63 16.76
C GLY A 282 7.31 -37.19 15.58
N PRO A 283 8.28 -38.07 15.85
CA PRO A 283 9.20 -38.61 14.85
C PRO A 283 8.53 -39.65 13.94
N LEU A 284 8.88 -39.66 12.65
CA LEU A 284 8.54 -40.74 11.73
C LEU A 284 9.27 -42.05 12.12
N PRO A 285 8.75 -43.24 11.78
CA PRO A 285 9.40 -44.54 12.03
C PRO A 285 10.75 -44.78 11.30
N PHE A 286 11.38 -43.75 10.74
CA PHE A 286 12.63 -43.82 9.99
C PHE A 286 13.36 -42.47 10.00
N THR A 287 14.70 -42.50 9.90
CA THR A 287 15.53 -41.29 9.73
C THR A 287 15.70 -40.89 8.27
N SER A 288 15.65 -41.85 7.33
CA SER A 288 15.60 -41.61 5.89
C SER A 288 14.87 -42.76 5.19
N ARG A 289 14.04 -42.46 4.19
CA ARG A 289 13.33 -43.48 3.40
C ARG A 289 12.98 -42.96 2.00
N GLU A 290 13.06 -43.86 1.02
CA GLU A 290 12.57 -43.64 -0.34
C GLU A 290 11.21 -44.32 -0.54
N PHE A 291 10.34 -43.66 -1.30
CA PHE A 291 9.00 -44.13 -1.67
C PHE A 291 8.82 -43.96 -3.18
N GLN A 292 8.21 -44.95 -3.83
CA GLN A 292 7.83 -44.85 -5.23
C GLN A 292 6.34 -44.49 -5.34
N ILE A 293 6.04 -43.38 -6.01
CA ILE A 293 4.70 -42.78 -6.09
C ILE A 293 4.30 -42.61 -7.55
N THR A 294 3.39 -43.46 -8.02
CA THR A 294 2.75 -43.27 -9.32
C THR A 294 1.56 -42.34 -9.20
N LEU A 295 1.63 -41.18 -9.85
CA LEU A 295 0.45 -40.40 -10.17
C LEU A 295 -0.12 -40.88 -11.51
N ILE A 296 -1.43 -41.14 -11.52
CA ILE A 296 -2.20 -41.26 -12.76
C ILE A 296 -2.61 -39.84 -13.11
N ASP A 297 -2.11 -39.30 -14.22
CA ASP A 297 -2.59 -38.01 -14.71
C ASP A 297 -4.09 -38.09 -15.06
N GLU A 298 -4.87 -37.08 -14.65
CA GLU A 298 -6.17 -36.82 -15.29
C GLU A 298 -5.95 -36.70 -16.79
N ASP A 299 -6.82 -37.31 -17.59
CA ASP A 299 -6.66 -37.38 -19.04
C ASP A 299 -6.49 -35.98 -19.63
N ASP A 300 -5.27 -35.66 -20.06
CA ASP A 300 -4.95 -34.34 -20.58
C ASP A 300 -5.51 -34.17 -22.00
N GLY A 301 -6.15 -35.19 -22.59
CA GLY A 301 -6.67 -35.19 -23.96
C GLY A 301 -5.57 -35.22 -25.02
N SER A 302 -4.36 -35.67 -24.68
CA SER A 302 -3.24 -35.80 -25.63
C SER A 302 -3.48 -36.84 -26.71
N GLY A 303 -4.28 -37.87 -26.43
CA GLY A 303 -4.39 -39.06 -27.30
C GLY A 303 -3.25 -40.07 -27.09
N THR A 304 -2.28 -39.79 -26.21
CA THR A 304 -1.49 -40.86 -25.58
C THR A 304 -2.26 -41.42 -24.40
N GLU A 305 -2.07 -42.72 -24.12
CA GLU A 305 -2.65 -43.37 -22.94
C GLU A 305 -2.36 -42.62 -21.65
N ARG A 306 -3.22 -42.80 -20.62
CA ARG A 306 -3.12 -42.17 -19.29
C ARG A 306 -1.68 -42.30 -18.75
N ARG A 307 -0.91 -41.22 -18.85
CA ARG A 307 0.51 -41.23 -18.49
C ARG A 307 0.66 -41.41 -16.99
N GLN A 308 0.96 -42.63 -16.60
CA GLN A 308 1.42 -42.96 -15.26
C GLN A 308 2.78 -42.32 -15.06
N ARG A 309 2.84 -41.27 -14.23
CA ARG A 309 4.09 -40.60 -13.89
C ARG A 309 4.54 -41.09 -12.52
N THR A 310 5.56 -41.94 -12.54
CA THR A 310 6.21 -42.47 -11.35
C THR A 310 7.25 -41.48 -10.85
N PHE A 311 7.16 -41.14 -9.57
CA PHE A 311 8.07 -40.26 -8.86
C PHE A 311 8.75 -41.03 -7.72
N ASN A 312 10.05 -40.88 -7.61
CA ASN A 312 10.80 -41.34 -6.44
C ASN A 312 10.86 -40.18 -5.43
N VAL A 313 10.35 -40.42 -4.22
CA VAL A 313 10.25 -39.44 -3.14
C VAL A 313 11.12 -39.89 -1.98
N VAL A 314 12.21 -39.17 -1.72
CA VAL A 314 13.05 -39.40 -0.53
C VAL A 314 12.64 -38.42 0.56
N ILE A 315 12.36 -38.95 1.75
CA ILE A 315 12.08 -38.18 2.98
C ILE A 315 13.20 -38.47 3.96
N LYS A 316 13.89 -37.43 4.46
CA LYS A 316 15.02 -37.54 5.41
C LYS A 316 14.86 -36.57 6.58
N LEU A 317 15.06 -37.03 7.80
CA LEU A 317 15.05 -36.18 9.00
C LEU A 317 16.13 -35.09 8.90
N ALA A 318 15.73 -33.84 9.11
CA ALA A 318 16.59 -32.67 9.01
C ALA A 318 16.76 -31.95 10.36
N ALA A 319 15.67 -31.74 11.11
CA ALA A 319 15.70 -31.04 12.39
C ALA A 319 14.51 -31.42 13.30
N ARG A 320 14.60 -31.06 14.59
CA ARG A 320 13.48 -30.95 15.54
C ARG A 320 13.35 -29.47 15.91
N ALA A 321 12.15 -28.91 15.83
CA ALA A 321 11.92 -27.52 16.20
C ALA A 321 11.70 -27.41 17.72
N ASP A 322 12.35 -26.43 18.33
CA ASP A 322 12.33 -26.25 19.79
C ASP A 322 11.11 -25.41 20.22
N LEU A 323 10.07 -26.11 20.70
CA LEU A 323 8.89 -25.47 21.28
C LEU A 323 9.13 -24.89 22.68
N HIS A 324 10.13 -25.37 23.42
CA HIS A 324 10.44 -24.81 24.74
C HIS A 324 11.16 -23.46 24.60
N HIS A 325 12.07 -23.33 23.63
CA HIS A 325 12.61 -22.03 23.20
C HIS A 325 11.48 -21.08 22.76
N LEU A 326 10.46 -21.57 22.04
CA LEU A 326 9.31 -20.75 21.65
C LEU A 326 8.46 -20.30 22.86
N GLU A 327 8.24 -21.18 23.83
CA GLU A 327 7.59 -20.86 25.11
C GLU A 327 8.40 -19.81 25.90
N LEU A 328 9.72 -20.00 26.04
CA LEU A 328 10.62 -19.07 26.73
C LEU A 328 10.67 -17.70 26.05
N PHE A 329 10.67 -17.66 24.72
CA PHE A 329 10.60 -16.42 23.94
C PHE A 329 9.26 -15.69 24.12
N LEU A 330 8.13 -16.41 24.05
CA LEU A 330 6.80 -15.84 24.28
C LEU A 330 6.61 -15.36 25.73
N ALA A 331 7.23 -16.03 26.70
CA ALA A 331 7.32 -15.60 28.09
C ALA A 331 8.34 -14.47 28.34
N GLY A 332 9.04 -14.00 27.30
CA GLY A 332 10.04 -12.93 27.37
C GLY A 332 11.33 -13.29 28.11
N ARG A 333 11.58 -14.58 28.34
CA ARG A 333 12.77 -15.13 29.02
C ARG A 333 13.95 -15.33 28.07
N GLN A 334 13.70 -15.40 26.77
CA GLN A 334 14.71 -15.28 25.72
C GLN A 334 14.32 -14.14 24.75
N ALA A 335 15.32 -13.49 24.18
CA ALA A 335 15.13 -12.43 23.18
C ALA A 335 15.08 -12.98 21.74
N ASP A 336 15.61 -14.17 21.56
CA ASP A 336 15.85 -14.80 20.27
C ASP A 336 14.57 -15.58 19.86
N ALA A 337 14.08 -15.40 18.64
CA ALA A 337 12.82 -16.01 18.18
C ALA A 337 13.10 -17.28 17.33
N PRO A 338 12.64 -18.49 17.73
CA PRO A 338 12.83 -19.71 16.94
C PRO A 338 11.96 -19.70 15.67
N GLN A 339 12.54 -19.22 14.57
CA GLN A 339 11.86 -19.04 13.28
C GLN A 339 11.39 -20.37 12.69
N GLU A 340 12.12 -21.45 12.94
CA GLU A 340 11.80 -22.80 12.49
C GLU A 340 10.45 -23.25 13.06
N ALA A 341 10.24 -23.09 14.37
CA ALA A 341 8.98 -23.43 15.04
C ALA A 341 7.81 -22.58 14.51
N LEU A 342 8.01 -21.26 14.39
CA LEU A 342 7.01 -20.35 13.82
C LEU A 342 6.67 -20.69 12.36
N GLN A 343 7.67 -21.11 11.57
CA GLN A 343 7.49 -21.54 10.19
C GLN A 343 6.72 -22.87 10.09
N VAL A 344 6.98 -23.85 10.97
CA VAL A 344 6.18 -25.08 11.01
C VAL A 344 4.71 -24.73 11.23
N LEU A 345 4.42 -23.89 12.23
CA LEU A 345 3.06 -23.52 12.60
C LEU A 345 2.34 -22.71 11.51
N ASP A 346 3.03 -21.80 10.81
CA ASP A 346 2.45 -21.12 9.64
C ASP A 346 2.13 -22.10 8.51
N ILE A 347 2.98 -23.09 8.25
CA ILE A 347 2.78 -24.08 7.17
C ILE A 347 1.63 -25.03 7.51
N VAL A 348 1.58 -25.59 8.72
CA VAL A 348 0.52 -26.49 9.20
C VAL A 348 -0.86 -25.85 9.05
N LEU A 349 -1.04 -24.64 9.58
CA LEU A 349 -2.31 -23.92 9.50
C LEU A 349 -2.70 -23.48 8.08
N ARG A 350 -1.76 -23.54 7.12
CA ARG A 350 -1.98 -23.18 5.71
C ARG A 350 -2.20 -24.38 4.81
N GLU A 351 -2.04 -25.61 5.29
CA GLU A 351 -2.22 -26.84 4.50
C GLU A 351 -3.67 -26.98 4.01
N LEU A 352 -4.65 -27.04 4.94
CA LEU A 352 -6.07 -27.16 4.60
C LEU A 352 -6.62 -25.96 3.78
N PRO A 353 -6.31 -24.69 4.09
CA PRO A 353 -6.65 -23.56 3.21
C PRO A 353 -6.02 -23.63 1.80
N THR A 354 -4.83 -24.24 1.66
CA THR A 354 -4.18 -24.44 0.34
C THR A 354 -4.89 -25.49 -0.51
N MET A 355 -5.57 -26.47 0.12
CA MET A 355 -6.43 -27.44 -0.58
C MET A 355 -7.81 -26.86 -0.93
N ARG A 356 -8.41 -26.06 -0.02
CA ARG A 356 -9.77 -25.53 -0.18
C ARG A 356 -9.89 -24.31 -1.10
N TYR A 357 -8.84 -23.51 -1.26
CA TYR A 357 -8.90 -22.18 -1.89
C TYR A 357 -7.71 -21.93 -2.82
N SER A 358 -7.82 -20.91 -3.69
CA SER A 358 -6.69 -20.48 -4.54
C SER A 358 -5.65 -19.69 -3.73
N PRO A 359 -4.41 -20.19 -3.55
CA PRO A 359 -3.41 -19.54 -2.71
C PRO A 359 -2.62 -18.47 -3.47
N VAL A 360 -2.49 -17.29 -2.87
CA VAL A 360 -1.68 -16.17 -3.39
C VAL A 360 -0.86 -15.58 -2.24
N GLY A 361 0.37 -16.06 -2.06
CA GLY A 361 1.24 -15.65 -0.95
C GLY A 361 0.73 -16.19 0.40
N ARG A 362 0.37 -15.29 1.32
CA ARG A 362 -0.28 -15.58 2.61
C ARG A 362 -1.81 -15.32 2.59
N SER A 363 -2.42 -15.26 1.40
CA SER A 363 -3.86 -15.07 1.25
C SER A 363 -4.52 -16.16 0.39
N PHE A 364 -5.77 -16.47 0.69
CA PHE A 364 -6.57 -17.54 0.11
C PHE A 364 -7.85 -16.97 -0.49
N TYR A 365 -8.13 -17.27 -1.75
CA TYR A 365 -9.23 -16.68 -2.52
C TYR A 365 -10.15 -17.74 -3.11
N SER A 366 -11.44 -17.43 -3.22
CA SER A 366 -12.43 -18.32 -3.84
C SER A 366 -13.62 -17.54 -4.40
N PRO A 367 -14.24 -18.01 -5.49
CA PRO A 367 -15.43 -17.38 -6.06
C PRO A 367 -16.68 -17.55 -5.19
N HIS A 368 -16.60 -18.38 -4.15
CA HIS A 368 -17.69 -18.68 -3.22
C HIS A 368 -17.58 -17.91 -1.88
N LEU A 369 -16.46 -17.23 -1.60
CA LEU A 369 -16.26 -16.43 -0.38
C LEU A 369 -16.96 -15.06 -0.46
N GLY A 370 -18.27 -15.08 -0.73
CA GLY A 370 -19.09 -13.91 -1.05
C GLY A 370 -19.28 -13.69 -2.55
N ARG A 371 -19.93 -12.59 -2.92
CA ARG A 371 -20.35 -12.33 -4.30
C ARG A 371 -19.19 -11.87 -5.18
N ARG A 372 -18.94 -12.59 -6.30
CA ARG A 372 -18.11 -12.11 -7.42
C ARG A 372 -18.62 -10.76 -7.93
N GLN A 373 -17.74 -9.85 -8.33
CA GLN A 373 -18.15 -8.61 -9.01
C GLN A 373 -17.26 -8.33 -10.23
N PRO A 374 -17.83 -8.00 -11.40
CA PRO A 374 -17.05 -7.66 -12.58
C PRO A 374 -16.34 -6.31 -12.38
N LEU A 375 -15.09 -6.27 -12.82
CA LEU A 375 -14.24 -5.09 -12.92
C LEU A 375 -14.22 -4.54 -14.36
N GLY A 376 -14.62 -5.37 -15.34
CA GLY A 376 -14.70 -5.04 -16.77
C GLY A 376 -13.42 -5.40 -17.54
N GLU A 377 -13.56 -5.54 -18.87
CA GLU A 377 -12.57 -6.15 -19.78
C GLU A 377 -12.30 -7.64 -19.47
N GLY A 378 -13.33 -8.41 -19.08
CA GLY A 378 -13.24 -9.84 -18.77
C GLY A 378 -12.51 -10.17 -17.47
N LEU A 379 -12.53 -9.25 -16.51
CA LEU A 379 -11.90 -9.38 -15.20
C LEU A 379 -12.94 -9.25 -14.08
N GLU A 380 -12.90 -10.15 -13.11
CA GLU A 380 -13.73 -10.10 -11.90
C GLU A 380 -12.90 -10.01 -10.62
N SER A 381 -13.49 -9.50 -9.54
CA SER A 381 -12.89 -9.53 -8.21
C SER A 381 -13.34 -10.76 -7.43
N TRP A 382 -12.37 -11.56 -6.96
CA TRP A 382 -12.61 -12.59 -5.96
C TRP A 382 -12.28 -12.06 -4.57
N ARG A 383 -13.11 -12.46 -3.60
CA ARG A 383 -12.88 -12.26 -2.17
C ARG A 383 -12.02 -13.39 -1.60
N GLY A 384 -11.45 -13.15 -0.43
CA GLY A 384 -10.55 -14.06 0.24
C GLY A 384 -10.12 -13.51 1.60
N PHE A 385 -9.20 -14.23 2.25
CA PHE A 385 -8.62 -13.82 3.53
C PHE A 385 -7.10 -13.95 3.52
N TYR A 386 -6.43 -13.07 4.25
CA TYR A 386 -5.05 -13.24 4.70
C TYR A 386 -5.01 -14.13 5.95
N GLN A 387 -3.91 -14.87 6.12
CA GLN A 387 -3.62 -15.64 7.31
C GLN A 387 -2.10 -15.61 7.62
N SER A 388 -1.74 -15.37 8.88
CA SER A 388 -0.39 -15.64 9.39
C SER A 388 -0.42 -15.90 10.90
N ILE A 389 0.35 -16.86 11.38
CA ILE A 389 0.64 -16.96 12.83
C ILE A 389 1.72 -15.93 13.23
N ARG A 390 1.61 -15.36 14.42
CA ARG A 390 2.49 -14.32 14.98
C ARG A 390 2.78 -14.61 16.46
N PRO A 391 4.02 -14.45 16.94
CA PRO A 391 4.30 -14.40 18.37
C PRO A 391 3.92 -13.01 18.92
N THR A 392 3.17 -12.96 20.02
CA THR A 392 2.79 -11.69 20.66
C THR A 392 2.74 -11.85 22.19
N GLN A 393 2.55 -10.75 22.93
CA GLN A 393 2.46 -10.76 24.40
C GLN A 393 1.29 -11.58 25.00
N MET A 394 0.36 -12.06 24.18
CA MET A 394 -0.71 -12.96 24.61
C MET A 394 -0.45 -14.43 24.22
N GLY A 395 0.79 -14.78 23.85
CA GLY A 395 1.15 -16.10 23.31
C GLY A 395 1.18 -16.09 21.77
N LEU A 396 0.85 -17.22 21.15
CA LEU A 396 0.70 -17.26 19.70
C LEU A 396 -0.63 -16.63 19.28
N SER A 397 -0.62 -15.96 18.13
CA SER A 397 -1.76 -15.25 17.59
C SER A 397 -1.92 -15.49 16.09
N LEU A 398 -3.05 -16.05 15.69
CA LEU A 398 -3.43 -16.17 14.29
C LEU A 398 -4.09 -14.85 13.83
N ASN A 399 -3.43 -14.11 12.94
CA ASN A 399 -3.95 -12.87 12.37
C ASN A 399 -4.67 -13.15 11.04
N ILE A 400 -5.93 -12.71 10.92
CA ILE A 400 -6.80 -12.97 9.76
C ILE A 400 -7.45 -11.65 9.29
N ASP A 401 -7.36 -11.31 8.01
CA ASP A 401 -7.89 -10.04 7.46
C ASP A 401 -8.51 -10.23 6.07
N MET A 402 -9.63 -9.55 5.78
CA MET A 402 -10.30 -9.70 4.48
C MET A 402 -9.49 -9.10 3.33
N SER A 403 -9.36 -9.87 2.25
CA SER A 403 -8.66 -9.48 1.03
C SER A 403 -9.55 -9.62 -0.21
N SER A 404 -9.19 -8.93 -1.29
CA SER A 404 -9.78 -9.18 -2.61
C SER A 404 -8.75 -8.87 -3.69
N THR A 405 -8.77 -9.63 -4.79
CA THR A 405 -7.87 -9.41 -5.93
C THR A 405 -8.57 -9.75 -7.24
N ALA A 406 -8.00 -9.30 -8.35
CA ALA A 406 -8.55 -9.54 -9.68
C ALA A 406 -8.21 -10.94 -10.19
N PHE A 407 -9.19 -11.60 -10.79
CA PHE A 407 -9.11 -12.85 -11.52
C PHE A 407 -9.67 -12.64 -12.93
N ILE A 408 -9.27 -13.48 -13.87
CA ILE A 408 -9.81 -13.47 -15.24
C ILE A 408 -11.13 -14.26 -15.22
N GLU A 409 -12.20 -13.70 -15.80
CA GLU A 409 -13.50 -14.35 -15.88
C GLU A 409 -13.42 -15.65 -16.73
N PRO A 410 -14.03 -16.78 -16.31
CA PRO A 410 -13.94 -18.07 -16.99
C PRO A 410 -14.87 -18.17 -18.23
N LEU A 411 -14.81 -17.17 -19.10
CA LEU A 411 -15.67 -16.99 -20.26
C LEU A 411 -15.21 -17.81 -21.48
N PRO A 412 -16.09 -18.10 -22.45
CA PRO A 412 -15.69 -18.34 -23.84
C PRO A 412 -14.74 -17.24 -24.33
N VAL A 413 -13.73 -17.60 -25.13
CA VAL A 413 -12.69 -16.64 -25.53
C VAL A 413 -13.24 -15.52 -26.40
N ILE A 414 -14.28 -15.79 -27.21
CA ILE A 414 -14.97 -14.76 -28.00
C ILE A 414 -15.64 -13.74 -27.06
N ASP A 415 -16.37 -14.18 -26.03
CA ASP A 415 -17.03 -13.28 -25.08
C ASP A 415 -16.04 -12.41 -24.30
N PHE A 416 -14.90 -13.00 -23.90
CA PHE A 416 -13.79 -12.25 -23.28
C PHE A 416 -13.25 -11.17 -24.24
N VAL A 417 -13.11 -11.49 -25.53
CA VAL A 417 -12.63 -10.54 -26.55
C VAL A 417 -13.67 -9.43 -26.81
N THR A 418 -14.96 -9.77 -26.88
CA THR A 418 -16.08 -8.82 -26.95
C THR A 418 -16.07 -7.85 -25.75
N GLN A 419 -15.90 -8.36 -24.53
CA GLN A 419 -15.74 -7.51 -23.34
C GLN A 419 -14.48 -6.64 -23.39
N LEU A 420 -13.34 -7.20 -23.83
CA LEU A 420 -12.05 -6.49 -23.91
C LEU A 420 -12.06 -5.35 -24.93
N LEU A 421 -12.77 -5.51 -26.06
CA LEU A 421 -12.90 -4.46 -27.08
C LEU A 421 -14.10 -3.53 -26.85
N ASN A 422 -15.02 -3.88 -25.94
CA ASN A 422 -16.27 -3.18 -25.68
C ASN A 422 -17.08 -2.93 -26.99
N ARG A 423 -17.07 -3.92 -27.88
CA ARG A 423 -17.87 -3.97 -29.10
C ARG A 423 -18.13 -5.42 -29.49
N ASP A 424 -19.18 -5.66 -30.25
CA ASP A 424 -19.32 -6.93 -30.96
C ASP A 424 -18.17 -7.10 -31.98
N VAL A 425 -17.58 -8.30 -32.00
CA VAL A 425 -16.48 -8.70 -32.90
C VAL A 425 -16.96 -9.56 -34.05
N GLN A 426 -18.24 -9.95 -34.07
CA GLN A 426 -18.87 -10.60 -35.22
C GLN A 426 -19.23 -9.58 -36.30
N ALA A 427 -19.83 -8.44 -35.90
CA ALA A 427 -20.27 -7.39 -36.82
C ALA A 427 -19.14 -6.69 -37.61
N ARG A 428 -17.88 -6.75 -37.18
CA ARG A 428 -16.74 -6.09 -37.86
C ARG A 428 -15.42 -6.85 -37.68
N PRO A 429 -14.58 -6.98 -38.74
CA PRO A 429 -13.23 -7.51 -38.62
C PRO A 429 -12.38 -6.83 -37.52
N LEU A 430 -11.39 -7.56 -37.03
CA LEU A 430 -10.40 -7.03 -36.09
C LEU A 430 -9.35 -6.20 -36.83
N SER A 431 -9.05 -4.99 -36.34
CA SER A 431 -7.89 -4.22 -36.78
C SER A 431 -6.61 -4.77 -36.15
N ASP A 432 -5.44 -4.39 -36.66
CA ASP A 432 -4.17 -4.74 -36.01
C ASP A 432 -4.03 -4.19 -34.59
N ALA A 433 -4.62 -3.02 -34.30
CA ALA A 433 -4.68 -2.48 -32.95
C ALA A 433 -5.51 -3.37 -32.01
N ASP A 434 -6.65 -3.90 -32.49
CA ASP A 434 -7.45 -4.89 -31.76
C ASP A 434 -6.65 -6.18 -31.53
N ARG A 435 -6.03 -6.70 -32.59
CA ARG A 435 -5.21 -7.92 -32.57
C ARG A 435 -4.05 -7.81 -31.57
N VAL A 436 -3.38 -6.66 -31.51
CA VAL A 436 -2.34 -6.36 -30.51
C VAL A 436 -2.92 -6.26 -29.11
N LYS A 437 -4.08 -5.60 -28.91
CA LYS A 437 -4.74 -5.54 -27.58
C LYS A 437 -5.11 -6.94 -27.07
N ILE A 438 -5.73 -7.77 -27.91
CA ILE A 438 -6.10 -9.15 -27.55
C ILE A 438 -4.86 -9.99 -27.27
N LYS A 439 -3.82 -9.92 -28.12
CA LYS A 439 -2.54 -10.63 -27.91
C LYS A 439 -1.89 -10.23 -26.57
N LYS A 440 -1.89 -8.94 -26.22
CA LYS A 440 -1.35 -8.43 -24.94
C LYS A 440 -2.20 -8.85 -23.73
N ALA A 441 -3.52 -9.01 -23.90
CA ALA A 441 -4.41 -9.54 -22.85
C ALA A 441 -4.21 -11.04 -22.63
N LEU A 442 -4.43 -11.87 -23.66
CA LEU A 442 -4.48 -13.33 -23.59
C LEU A 442 -3.13 -14.03 -23.48
N ARG A 443 -2.00 -13.42 -23.87
CA ARG A 443 -0.67 -14.06 -23.75
C ARG A 443 -0.39 -14.49 -22.32
N GLY A 444 -0.13 -15.79 -22.15
CA GLY A 444 0.14 -16.45 -20.88
C GLY A 444 -1.09 -16.96 -20.12
N VAL A 445 -2.32 -16.70 -20.60
CA VAL A 445 -3.58 -17.22 -20.04
C VAL A 445 -3.76 -18.69 -20.45
N LYS A 446 -4.41 -19.49 -19.60
CA LYS A 446 -4.83 -20.86 -19.89
C LYS A 446 -6.26 -20.93 -20.41
N VAL A 447 -6.49 -21.79 -21.39
CA VAL A 447 -7.82 -22.10 -21.94
C VAL A 447 -8.06 -23.60 -21.96
N GLU A 448 -9.30 -24.02 -21.78
CA GLU A 448 -9.79 -25.39 -22.00
C GLU A 448 -10.55 -25.47 -23.34
N VAL A 449 -10.42 -26.59 -24.05
CA VAL A 449 -11.14 -26.82 -25.32
C VAL A 449 -12.53 -27.41 -25.12
N THR A 450 -13.49 -26.94 -25.91
CA THR A 450 -14.89 -27.38 -25.84
C THR A 450 -15.26 -28.42 -26.90
N HIS A 451 -14.59 -28.43 -28.06
CA HIS A 451 -14.93 -29.25 -29.25
C HIS A 451 -14.75 -30.77 -29.10
N ARG A 452 -14.21 -31.28 -27.99
CA ARG A 452 -13.88 -32.72 -27.81
C ARG A 452 -14.85 -33.46 -26.88
N GLY A 453 -16.15 -33.20 -27.01
CA GLY A 453 -17.18 -33.81 -26.15
C GLY A 453 -16.93 -33.48 -24.68
N ASN A 454 -16.71 -34.50 -23.84
CA ASN A 454 -16.37 -34.34 -22.42
C ASN A 454 -14.91 -33.97 -22.14
N MET A 455 -14.00 -34.10 -23.13
CA MET A 455 -12.57 -33.89 -22.93
C MET A 455 -12.23 -32.39 -22.88
N ARG A 456 -11.87 -31.88 -21.70
CA ARG A 456 -11.55 -30.46 -21.43
C ARG A 456 -10.04 -30.21 -21.38
N ARG A 457 -9.32 -30.55 -22.46
CA ARG A 457 -7.86 -30.36 -22.56
C ARG A 457 -7.45 -28.91 -22.34
N LYS A 458 -6.51 -28.67 -21.43
CA LYS A 458 -6.06 -27.34 -20.99
C LYS A 458 -4.73 -26.96 -21.66
N TYR A 459 -4.70 -25.81 -22.32
CA TYR A 459 -3.54 -25.25 -23.01
C TYR A 459 -3.18 -23.86 -22.46
N ARG A 460 -1.95 -23.38 -22.73
CA ARG A 460 -1.51 -22.01 -22.43
C ARG A 460 -1.27 -21.23 -23.71
N ILE A 461 -1.84 -20.03 -23.82
CA ILE A 461 -1.75 -19.16 -25.00
C ILE A 461 -0.35 -18.53 -25.08
N SER A 462 0.35 -18.78 -26.19
CA SER A 462 1.62 -18.14 -26.54
C SER A 462 1.42 -16.88 -27.37
N GLY A 463 0.39 -16.86 -28.24
CA GLY A 463 0.12 -15.76 -29.17
C GLY A 463 -1.23 -15.87 -29.90
N LEU A 464 -1.34 -15.11 -31.00
CA LEU A 464 -2.46 -15.10 -31.95
C LEU A 464 -1.88 -15.15 -33.36
N THR A 465 -2.59 -15.76 -34.31
CA THR A 465 -2.20 -15.73 -35.72
C THR A 465 -2.32 -14.33 -36.35
N SER A 466 -1.68 -14.15 -37.50
CA SER A 466 -1.88 -13.00 -38.39
C SER A 466 -3.08 -13.20 -39.31
N GLN A 467 -3.18 -14.38 -39.91
CA GLN A 467 -4.27 -14.78 -40.79
C GLN A 467 -5.54 -15.13 -40.02
N ALA A 468 -6.69 -14.99 -40.70
CA ALA A 468 -7.98 -15.46 -40.23
C ALA A 468 -8.06 -17.00 -40.28
N THR A 469 -8.94 -17.60 -39.47
CA THR A 469 -9.07 -19.07 -39.38
C THR A 469 -9.42 -19.74 -40.72
N ARG A 470 -10.14 -19.05 -41.63
CA ARG A 470 -10.40 -19.51 -43.01
C ARG A 470 -9.15 -19.65 -43.90
N GLU A 471 -8.11 -18.82 -43.67
CA GLU A 471 -6.90 -18.73 -44.50
C GLU A 471 -5.75 -19.58 -43.91
N LEU A 472 -5.86 -19.94 -42.64
CA LEU A 472 -4.81 -20.58 -41.87
C LEU A 472 -4.70 -22.07 -42.22
N THR A 473 -3.55 -22.45 -42.75
CA THR A 473 -3.17 -23.85 -43.03
C THR A 473 -2.02 -24.31 -42.14
N PHE A 474 -1.92 -25.62 -41.92
CA PHE A 474 -0.85 -26.22 -41.12
C PHE A 474 -0.55 -27.66 -41.56
N PRO A 475 0.69 -28.16 -41.35
CA PRO A 475 1.04 -29.56 -41.64
C PRO A 475 0.42 -30.48 -40.58
N VAL A 476 -0.43 -31.41 -41.02
CA VAL A 476 -1.18 -32.33 -40.15
C VAL A 476 -0.34 -33.54 -39.74
N ASP A 477 0.63 -33.94 -40.58
CA ASP A 477 1.51 -35.08 -40.38
C ASP A 477 3.00 -34.69 -40.55
N GLU A 478 3.88 -35.69 -40.45
CA GLU A 478 5.32 -35.51 -40.65
C GLU A 478 5.76 -35.65 -42.12
N ARG A 479 4.81 -35.94 -43.02
CA ARG A 479 4.99 -35.94 -44.48
C ARG A 479 4.77 -34.56 -45.10
N GLY A 480 4.29 -33.60 -44.30
CA GLY A 480 4.04 -32.21 -44.71
C GLY A 480 2.64 -31.98 -45.29
N THR A 481 1.68 -32.88 -45.09
CA THR A 481 0.32 -32.75 -45.63
C THR A 481 -0.38 -31.53 -45.02
N MET A 482 -0.49 -30.45 -45.80
CA MET A 482 -1.15 -29.21 -45.39
C MET A 482 -2.67 -29.33 -45.47
N LYS A 483 -3.38 -28.98 -44.38
CA LYS A 483 -4.84 -28.74 -44.40
C LYS A 483 -5.17 -27.37 -43.82
N SER A 484 -6.33 -26.82 -44.16
CA SER A 484 -6.86 -25.63 -43.47
C SER A 484 -7.40 -26.00 -42.08
N VAL A 485 -7.39 -25.05 -41.15
CA VAL A 485 -7.96 -25.29 -39.80
C VAL A 485 -9.46 -25.58 -39.89
N VAL A 486 -10.20 -24.93 -40.79
CA VAL A 486 -11.64 -25.19 -41.00
C VAL A 486 -11.88 -26.62 -41.48
N GLN A 487 -11.15 -27.07 -42.51
CA GLN A 487 -11.26 -28.44 -43.03
C GLN A 487 -10.90 -29.48 -41.96
N TYR A 488 -9.77 -29.28 -41.27
CA TYR A 488 -9.33 -30.19 -40.21
C TYR A 488 -10.36 -30.34 -39.07
N PHE A 489 -11.00 -29.23 -38.65
CA PHE A 489 -12.01 -29.29 -37.60
C PHE A 489 -13.31 -29.97 -38.05
N GLN A 490 -13.74 -29.75 -39.30
CA GLN A 490 -14.90 -30.43 -39.88
C GLN A 490 -14.66 -31.94 -40.02
N GLU A 491 -13.52 -32.35 -40.59
CA GLU A 491 -13.18 -33.76 -40.83
C GLU A 491 -12.86 -34.54 -39.55
N THR A 492 -12.15 -33.94 -38.59
CA THR A 492 -11.62 -34.65 -37.41
C THR A 492 -12.58 -34.65 -36.22
N TYR A 493 -13.45 -33.64 -36.09
CA TYR A 493 -14.34 -33.48 -34.94
C TYR A 493 -15.81 -33.25 -35.31
N GLY A 494 -16.15 -33.23 -36.61
CA GLY A 494 -17.50 -32.86 -37.07
C GLY A 494 -17.89 -31.41 -36.77
N PHE A 495 -16.92 -30.54 -36.46
CA PHE A 495 -17.18 -29.20 -35.93
C PHE A 495 -17.10 -28.12 -37.02
N THR A 496 -18.24 -27.60 -37.44
CA THR A 496 -18.33 -26.47 -38.38
C THR A 496 -18.05 -25.15 -37.67
N ILE A 497 -16.83 -24.61 -37.84
CA ILE A 497 -16.43 -23.30 -37.32
C ILE A 497 -17.28 -22.21 -37.97
N GLN A 498 -18.00 -21.42 -37.17
CA GLN A 498 -18.78 -20.28 -37.65
C GLN A 498 -17.92 -19.03 -37.82
N HIS A 499 -17.06 -18.74 -36.85
CA HIS A 499 -16.33 -17.47 -36.72
C HIS A 499 -14.98 -17.49 -37.47
N THR A 500 -15.03 -17.92 -38.73
CA THR A 500 -13.83 -18.17 -39.57
C THR A 500 -13.02 -16.92 -39.90
N ASN A 501 -13.60 -15.74 -39.73
CA ASN A 501 -12.97 -14.42 -39.86
C ASN A 501 -12.05 -14.06 -38.68
N LEU A 502 -12.21 -14.69 -37.52
CA LEU A 502 -11.36 -14.45 -36.34
C LEU A 502 -10.01 -15.20 -36.48
N PRO A 503 -8.91 -14.68 -35.90
CA PRO A 503 -7.64 -15.38 -35.85
C PRO A 503 -7.66 -16.53 -34.84
N CYS A 504 -6.80 -17.53 -35.03
CA CYS A 504 -6.62 -18.61 -34.07
C CYS A 504 -5.73 -18.18 -32.89
N LEU A 505 -5.98 -18.80 -31.74
CA LEU A 505 -5.04 -18.83 -30.62
C LEU A 505 -3.85 -19.71 -31.00
N GLN A 506 -2.65 -19.27 -30.68
CA GLN A 506 -1.45 -20.09 -30.75
C GLN A 506 -1.16 -20.66 -29.36
N VAL A 507 -0.97 -21.99 -29.28
CA VAL A 507 -0.63 -22.71 -28.04
C VAL A 507 0.45 -23.76 -28.29
N GLY A 508 1.06 -24.30 -27.23
CA GLY A 508 2.07 -25.37 -27.34
C GLY A 508 3.51 -24.85 -27.54
N ASN A 509 4.35 -25.64 -28.22
CA ASN A 509 5.73 -25.29 -28.52
C ASN A 509 5.78 -24.19 -29.61
N GLN A 510 6.74 -23.27 -29.52
CA GLN A 510 6.95 -22.25 -30.55
C GLN A 510 7.45 -22.85 -31.89
N GLN A 511 8.14 -24.00 -31.85
CA GLN A 511 8.66 -24.69 -33.05
C GLN A 511 7.60 -25.51 -33.81
N ARG A 512 6.59 -26.04 -33.10
CA ARG A 512 5.39 -26.68 -33.69
C ARG A 512 4.17 -26.13 -32.93
N PRO A 513 3.66 -24.94 -33.31
CA PRO A 513 2.53 -24.31 -32.64
C PRO A 513 1.22 -25.01 -33.02
N ASN A 514 0.39 -25.29 -32.02
CA ASN A 514 -0.98 -25.75 -32.24
C ASN A 514 -1.89 -24.53 -32.41
N TYR A 515 -2.76 -24.58 -33.42
CA TYR A 515 -3.76 -23.55 -33.70
C TYR A 515 -5.13 -23.96 -33.16
N LEU A 516 -5.76 -23.10 -32.36
CA LEU A 516 -7.10 -23.31 -31.82
C LEU A 516 -8.01 -22.13 -32.20
N PRO A 517 -9.13 -22.35 -32.90
CA PRO A 517 -10.15 -21.32 -33.10
C PRO A 517 -10.65 -20.76 -31.75
N MET A 518 -10.92 -19.45 -31.68
CA MET A 518 -11.42 -18.82 -30.45
C MET A 518 -12.77 -19.40 -30.00
N GLU A 519 -13.60 -19.81 -30.96
CA GLU A 519 -14.92 -20.43 -30.79
C GLU A 519 -14.88 -21.73 -29.96
N VAL A 520 -13.80 -22.52 -30.10
CA VAL A 520 -13.67 -23.82 -29.43
C VAL A 520 -12.90 -23.76 -28.10
N CYS A 521 -12.73 -22.55 -27.54
CA CYS A 521 -11.91 -22.27 -26.36
C CYS A 521 -12.65 -21.49 -25.28
N LYS A 522 -12.47 -21.89 -24.03
CA LYS A 522 -12.97 -21.20 -22.83
C LYS A 522 -11.83 -20.93 -21.85
N ILE A 523 -11.83 -19.80 -21.16
CA ILE A 523 -10.82 -19.44 -20.15
C ILE A 523 -10.98 -20.32 -18.91
N VAL A 524 -9.87 -20.88 -18.42
CA VAL A 524 -9.85 -21.70 -17.20
C VAL A 524 -10.02 -20.81 -15.97
N GLU A 525 -10.87 -21.24 -15.03
CA GLU A 525 -11.12 -20.53 -13.76
C GLU A 525 -9.88 -20.50 -12.83
N GLY A 526 -9.89 -19.63 -11.81
CA GLY A 526 -8.81 -19.54 -10.82
C GLY A 526 -7.54 -18.83 -11.29
N GLN A 527 -7.58 -18.18 -12.45
CA GLN A 527 -6.42 -17.43 -12.98
C GLN A 527 -6.38 -16.00 -12.44
N ARG A 528 -5.54 -15.75 -11.43
CA ARG A 528 -5.27 -14.40 -10.92
C ARG A 528 -4.74 -13.49 -12.04
N TYR A 529 -5.31 -12.29 -12.15
CA TYR A 529 -4.76 -11.23 -12.99
C TYR A 529 -3.61 -10.52 -12.27
N SER A 530 -2.41 -10.52 -12.88
CA SER A 530 -1.18 -9.99 -12.28
C SER A 530 -0.68 -8.68 -12.89
N LYS A 531 -1.37 -8.13 -13.90
CA LYS A 531 -1.01 -6.87 -14.57
C LYS A 531 -1.65 -5.68 -13.82
N ARG A 532 -1.21 -4.44 -14.10
CA ARG A 532 -1.81 -3.21 -13.54
C ARG A 532 -3.26 -3.08 -14.03
N LEU A 533 -4.19 -2.81 -13.11
CA LEU A 533 -5.59 -2.49 -13.42
C LEU A 533 -5.72 -1.04 -13.88
N ASN A 534 -6.66 -0.75 -14.78
CA ASN A 534 -6.99 0.62 -15.18
C ASN A 534 -7.79 1.36 -14.08
N GLU A 535 -7.92 2.68 -14.15
CA GLU A 535 -8.61 3.49 -13.13
C GLU A 535 -10.06 3.06 -12.87
N ARG A 536 -10.77 2.58 -13.90
CA ARG A 536 -12.16 2.11 -13.78
C ARG A 536 -12.22 0.79 -13.01
N GLN A 537 -11.34 -0.16 -13.33
CA GLN A 537 -11.17 -1.42 -12.62
C GLN A 537 -10.71 -1.21 -11.17
N ILE A 538 -9.76 -0.29 -10.92
CA ILE A 538 -9.35 0.11 -9.56
C ILE A 538 -10.54 0.71 -8.81
N THR A 539 -11.30 1.61 -9.42
CA THR A 539 -12.49 2.22 -8.81
C THR A 539 -13.59 1.19 -8.52
N ALA A 540 -13.78 0.18 -9.37
CA ALA A 540 -14.68 -0.94 -9.13
C ALA A 540 -14.20 -1.78 -7.93
N LEU A 541 -12.94 -2.21 -7.92
CA LEU A 541 -12.35 -2.99 -6.83
C LEU A 541 -12.40 -2.24 -5.48
N LEU A 542 -12.18 -0.92 -5.48
CA LEU A 542 -12.32 -0.06 -4.31
C LEU A 542 -13.75 -0.05 -3.75
N LYS A 543 -14.79 -0.04 -4.60
CA LYS A 543 -16.19 -0.13 -4.13
C LYS A 543 -16.46 -1.45 -3.38
N VAL A 544 -15.81 -2.54 -3.75
CA VAL A 544 -16.00 -3.87 -3.15
C VAL A 544 -15.16 -4.06 -1.86
N THR A 545 -13.99 -3.44 -1.80
CA THR A 545 -12.99 -3.64 -0.73
C THR A 545 -13.06 -2.63 0.42
N CYS A 546 -13.62 -1.44 0.20
CA CYS A 546 -13.74 -0.38 1.21
C CYS A 546 -14.89 -0.60 2.21
N GLN A 547 -14.94 -1.77 2.85
CA GLN A 547 -15.95 -2.17 3.84
C GLN A 547 -15.82 -1.40 5.16
N ARG A 548 -16.96 -1.06 5.78
CA ARG A 548 -17.00 -0.43 7.10
C ARG A 548 -16.46 -1.36 8.20
N PRO A 549 -16.00 -0.84 9.34
CA PRO A 549 -15.36 -1.65 10.39
C PRO A 549 -16.23 -2.79 10.92
N GLN A 550 -17.51 -2.52 11.21
CA GLN A 550 -18.48 -3.53 11.65
C GLN A 550 -18.71 -4.63 10.60
N GLU A 551 -18.76 -4.27 9.32
CA GLU A 551 -18.92 -5.22 8.21
C GLU A 551 -17.67 -6.11 8.08
N ARG A 552 -16.48 -5.49 8.16
CA ARG A 552 -15.20 -6.19 8.07
C ARG A 552 -14.97 -7.11 9.27
N GLU A 553 -15.32 -6.68 10.48
CA GLU A 553 -15.25 -7.50 11.69
C GLU A 553 -16.11 -8.76 11.54
N ARG A 554 -17.37 -8.61 11.12
CA ARG A 554 -18.29 -9.72 10.87
C ARG A 554 -17.77 -10.66 9.78
N ASP A 555 -17.31 -10.12 8.65
CA ASP A 555 -16.80 -10.93 7.54
C ASP A 555 -15.52 -11.72 7.95
N ILE A 556 -14.68 -11.18 8.85
CA ILE A 556 -13.55 -11.91 9.45
C ILE A 556 -14.04 -13.02 10.38
N ILE A 557 -14.95 -12.73 11.33
CA ILE A 557 -15.51 -13.73 12.25
C ILE A 557 -16.17 -14.89 11.47
N GLN A 558 -16.97 -14.56 10.45
CA GLN A 558 -17.60 -15.55 9.57
C GLN A 558 -16.57 -16.41 8.83
N THR A 559 -15.42 -15.85 8.44
CA THR A 559 -14.33 -16.60 7.82
C THR A 559 -13.69 -17.59 8.79
N VAL A 560 -13.53 -17.22 10.07
CA VAL A 560 -12.98 -18.12 11.10
C VAL A 560 -13.90 -19.33 11.34
N HIS A 561 -15.20 -19.08 11.54
CA HIS A 561 -16.18 -20.18 11.69
C HIS A 561 -16.29 -21.03 10.42
N HIS A 562 -16.23 -20.43 9.22
CA HIS A 562 -16.28 -21.18 7.95
C HIS A 562 -15.05 -22.05 7.70
N ASN A 563 -13.85 -21.59 8.12
CA ASN A 563 -12.65 -22.40 8.04
C ASN A 563 -12.68 -23.58 9.02
N ALA A 564 -13.39 -23.44 10.15
CA ALA A 564 -13.57 -24.46 11.18
C ALA A 564 -12.23 -25.03 11.68
N TYR A 565 -11.33 -24.17 12.14
CA TYR A 565 -9.99 -24.57 12.58
C TYR A 565 -9.99 -25.60 13.72
N HIS A 566 -11.05 -25.66 14.53
CA HIS A 566 -11.23 -26.69 15.55
C HIS A 566 -11.57 -28.08 14.97
N GLU A 567 -11.96 -28.15 13.69
CA GLU A 567 -12.18 -29.40 12.95
C GLU A 567 -10.96 -29.86 12.13
N ASP A 568 -10.07 -28.92 11.75
CA ASP A 568 -8.93 -29.13 10.86
C ASP A 568 -8.05 -30.32 11.30
N PRO A 569 -7.88 -31.36 10.45
CA PRO A 569 -7.13 -32.55 10.82
C PRO A 569 -5.62 -32.28 11.00
N TYR A 570 -5.06 -31.28 10.32
CA TYR A 570 -3.66 -30.89 10.50
C TYR A 570 -3.46 -30.10 11.80
N ALA A 571 -4.38 -29.20 12.14
CA ALA A 571 -4.35 -28.50 13.44
C ALA A 571 -4.47 -29.50 14.61
N LYS A 572 -5.39 -30.46 14.53
CA LYS A 572 -5.58 -31.54 15.52
C LYS A 572 -4.35 -32.45 15.66
N GLU A 573 -3.77 -32.89 14.54
CA GLU A 573 -2.55 -33.70 14.51
C GLU A 573 -1.43 -32.98 15.29
N PHE A 574 -1.24 -31.69 15.01
CA PHE A 574 -0.21 -30.84 15.61
C PHE A 574 -0.59 -30.22 16.97
N GLY A 575 -1.75 -30.57 17.56
CA GLY A 575 -2.18 -30.05 18.87
C GLY A 575 -2.54 -28.55 18.89
N ILE A 576 -2.62 -27.88 17.74
CA ILE A 576 -2.88 -26.44 17.65
C ILE A 576 -4.37 -26.18 17.88
N ARG A 577 -4.70 -25.40 18.92
CA ARG A 577 -6.07 -24.98 19.24
C ARG A 577 -6.22 -23.48 19.02
N ILE A 578 -7.22 -23.06 18.24
CA ILE A 578 -7.44 -21.66 17.86
C ILE A 578 -8.76 -21.17 18.48
N SER A 579 -8.70 -20.03 19.16
CA SER A 579 -9.88 -19.30 19.66
C SER A 579 -10.69 -18.74 18.49
N GLU A 580 -12.01 -18.92 18.50
CA GLU A 580 -12.91 -18.27 17.52
C GLU A 580 -13.26 -16.82 17.90
N LYS A 581 -12.81 -16.35 19.08
CA LYS A 581 -13.02 -14.98 19.56
C LYS A 581 -11.84 -14.08 19.20
N LEU A 582 -12.16 -12.90 18.68
CA LEU A 582 -11.23 -11.78 18.48
C LEU A 582 -10.57 -11.38 19.82
N ALA A 583 -9.28 -11.05 19.77
CA ALA A 583 -8.54 -10.57 20.93
C ALA A 583 -9.11 -9.24 21.44
N SER A 584 -9.48 -9.20 22.71
CA SER A 584 -9.89 -7.98 23.43
C SER A 584 -8.67 -7.31 24.06
N VAL A 585 -8.33 -6.12 23.57
CA VAL A 585 -7.05 -5.45 23.84
C VAL A 585 -7.28 -4.11 24.55
N GLU A 586 -6.48 -3.86 25.59
CA GLU A 586 -6.44 -2.57 26.26
C GLU A 586 -5.70 -1.56 25.38
N ALA A 587 -6.33 -0.41 25.19
CA ALA A 587 -5.85 0.69 24.37
C ALA A 587 -5.99 2.02 25.14
N ARG A 588 -5.35 3.07 24.62
CA ARG A 588 -5.50 4.45 25.12
C ARG A 588 -5.76 5.37 23.94
N VAL A 589 -6.64 6.36 24.08
CA VAL A 589 -6.82 7.43 23.09
C VAL A 589 -5.96 8.62 23.51
N LEU A 590 -4.84 8.82 22.81
CA LEU A 590 -3.97 9.97 23.03
C LEU A 590 -4.73 11.26 22.63
N PRO A 591 -4.68 12.33 23.46
CA PRO A 591 -5.33 13.58 23.14
C PRO A 591 -4.72 14.22 21.88
N ALA A 592 -5.54 15.00 21.14
CA ALA A 592 -5.03 15.82 20.05
C ALA A 592 -4.19 16.98 20.63
N PRO A 593 -3.05 17.34 20.00
CA PRO A 593 -2.24 18.47 20.43
C PRO A 593 -2.93 19.80 20.12
N TRP A 594 -2.59 20.83 20.90
CA TRP A 594 -2.97 22.21 20.58
C TRP A 594 -2.11 22.76 19.43
N LEU A 595 -2.79 23.30 18.42
CA LEU A 595 -2.19 23.86 17.21
C LEU A 595 -2.20 25.40 17.25
N LYS A 596 -1.03 26.02 17.07
CA LYS A 596 -0.87 27.47 17.01
C LYS A 596 -0.96 27.99 15.57
N TYR A 597 -1.81 28.99 15.41
CA TYR A 597 -2.00 29.82 14.24
C TYR A 597 -1.61 31.29 14.56
N HIS A 598 -1.59 32.16 13.54
CA HIS A 598 -1.12 33.54 13.69
C HIS A 598 -2.03 34.40 14.58
N ASP A 599 -1.44 35.30 15.37
CA ASP A 599 -2.15 36.08 16.40
C ASP A 599 -3.10 37.17 15.86
N THR A 600 -3.09 37.45 14.55
CA THR A 600 -4.10 38.28 13.87
C THR A 600 -5.27 37.46 13.30
N GLY A 601 -5.27 36.13 13.48
CA GLY A 601 -6.45 35.30 13.31
C GLY A 601 -7.48 35.51 14.43
N LYS A 602 -8.76 35.29 14.14
CA LYS A 602 -9.82 35.28 15.16
C LYS A 602 -9.71 34.04 16.07
N GLU A 603 -9.22 32.93 15.53
CA GLU A 603 -8.89 31.71 16.27
C GLU A 603 -7.38 31.50 16.23
N LYS A 604 -6.70 31.73 17.36
CA LYS A 604 -5.23 31.74 17.46
C LYS A 604 -4.64 30.38 17.85
N ASN A 605 -5.36 29.65 18.72
CA ASN A 605 -5.06 28.28 19.11
C ASN A 605 -6.25 27.40 18.72
N CYS A 606 -5.99 26.26 18.08
CA CYS A 606 -7.01 25.31 17.64
C CYS A 606 -6.78 23.95 18.31
N LEU A 607 -7.84 23.32 18.82
CA LEU A 607 -7.82 21.93 19.28
C LEU A 607 -8.58 21.06 18.25
N PRO A 608 -7.89 20.19 17.49
CA PRO A 608 -8.52 19.30 16.53
C PRO A 608 -9.57 18.38 17.15
N ARG A 609 -10.71 18.19 16.47
CA ARG A 609 -11.78 17.29 16.92
C ARG A 609 -11.81 16.05 16.03
N ILE A 610 -11.64 14.87 16.61
CA ILE A 610 -11.59 13.59 15.87
C ILE A 610 -10.61 13.70 14.68
N GLY A 611 -9.37 14.09 14.97
CA GLY A 611 -8.28 14.22 14.00
C GLY A 611 -8.49 15.28 12.90
N GLN A 612 -9.42 16.22 13.07
CA GLN A 612 -9.87 17.14 12.01
C GLN A 612 -10.06 18.58 12.51
N TRP A 613 -9.71 19.54 11.66
CA TRP A 613 -9.98 20.97 11.82
C TRP A 613 -10.11 21.64 10.44
N ASN A 614 -10.19 22.97 10.38
CA ASN A 614 -10.21 23.74 9.13
C ASN A 614 -9.57 25.12 9.32
N MET A 615 -9.32 25.84 8.21
CA MET A 615 -8.73 27.18 8.19
C MET A 615 -9.71 28.33 8.48
N MET A 616 -10.99 28.05 8.77
CA MET A 616 -11.95 29.11 9.10
C MET A 616 -11.46 29.88 10.35
N ASN A 617 -11.61 31.20 10.33
CA ASN A 617 -11.18 32.14 11.37
C ASN A 617 -9.66 32.17 11.69
N LYS A 618 -8.82 31.46 10.94
CA LYS A 618 -7.38 31.31 11.19
C LYS A 618 -6.54 31.99 10.11
N LYS A 619 -5.31 32.36 10.47
CA LYS A 619 -4.23 32.72 9.52
C LYS A 619 -3.01 31.84 9.80
N MET A 620 -2.34 31.38 8.75
CA MET A 620 -1.16 30.52 8.80
C MET A 620 -0.08 31.16 9.69
N VAL A 621 0.55 30.37 10.58
CA VAL A 621 1.44 30.92 11.63
C VAL A 621 2.66 31.66 11.08
N ASN A 622 3.12 31.32 9.87
CA ASN A 622 3.98 32.17 9.05
C ASN A 622 3.48 32.11 7.59
N GLY A 623 3.01 33.23 7.07
CA GLY A 623 2.64 33.41 5.67
C GLY A 623 3.86 33.73 4.82
N GLY A 624 4.21 32.84 3.89
CA GLY A 624 5.22 33.08 2.87
C GLY A 624 4.78 34.17 1.88
N ARG A 625 5.78 34.65 1.13
CA ARG A 625 5.68 35.81 0.24
C ARG A 625 5.70 35.37 -1.22
N VAL A 626 4.77 35.90 -2.02
CA VAL A 626 4.64 35.64 -3.46
C VAL A 626 4.24 36.96 -4.13
N GLN A 627 5.23 37.75 -4.51
CA GLN A 627 5.00 39.01 -5.22
C GLN A 627 4.97 38.81 -6.74
N ASN A 628 5.81 37.92 -7.27
CA ASN A 628 6.03 37.69 -8.69
C ASN A 628 5.52 36.30 -9.07
N TRP A 629 4.37 36.19 -9.73
CA TRP A 629 3.85 34.90 -10.21
C TRP A 629 3.18 35.00 -11.59
N THR A 630 2.98 33.86 -12.24
CA THR A 630 2.25 33.74 -13.52
C THR A 630 1.45 32.44 -13.58
N CYS A 631 0.51 32.34 -14.53
CA CYS A 631 -0.24 31.10 -14.81
C CYS A 631 -0.05 30.62 -16.26
N ILE A 632 0.00 29.30 -16.46
CA ILE A 632 -0.12 28.63 -17.77
C ILE A 632 -1.30 27.64 -17.73
N ASN A 633 -2.14 27.66 -18.76
CA ASN A 633 -3.26 26.75 -18.95
C ASN A 633 -2.98 25.74 -20.07
N PHE A 634 -2.87 24.46 -19.76
CA PHE A 634 -2.73 23.37 -20.73
C PHE A 634 -4.08 22.73 -21.13
N ALA A 635 -5.20 23.21 -20.58
CA ALA A 635 -6.52 22.65 -20.80
C ALA A 635 -7.31 23.44 -21.87
N ARG A 636 -7.47 22.84 -23.06
CA ARG A 636 -8.15 23.46 -24.23
C ARG A 636 -9.61 23.88 -23.99
N ASN A 637 -10.26 23.36 -22.95
CA ASN A 637 -11.65 23.70 -22.59
C ASN A 637 -11.77 24.84 -21.57
N VAL A 638 -10.68 25.29 -20.96
CA VAL A 638 -10.66 26.44 -20.04
C VAL A 638 -10.35 27.70 -20.86
N GLN A 639 -11.29 28.65 -20.87
CA GLN A 639 -11.09 29.97 -21.45
C GLN A 639 -10.22 30.85 -20.54
N GLU A 640 -9.52 31.82 -21.12
CA GLU A 640 -8.59 32.69 -20.38
C GLU A 640 -9.27 33.47 -19.24
N SER A 641 -10.50 33.96 -19.48
CA SER A 641 -11.33 34.62 -18.47
C SER A 641 -11.60 33.74 -17.24
N VAL A 642 -11.87 32.45 -17.46
CA VAL A 642 -12.10 31.46 -16.41
C VAL A 642 -10.81 31.13 -15.67
N ALA A 643 -9.69 31.01 -16.39
CA ALA A 643 -8.36 30.83 -15.78
C ALA A 643 -7.97 32.04 -14.90
N ARG A 644 -8.20 33.27 -15.40
CA ARG A 644 -7.92 34.52 -14.68
C ARG A 644 -8.74 34.66 -13.41
N GLY A 645 -10.07 34.43 -13.50
CA GLY A 645 -10.95 34.45 -12.33
C GLY A 645 -10.57 33.41 -11.26
N PHE A 646 -10.24 32.18 -11.67
CA PHE A 646 -9.76 31.14 -10.76
C PHE A 646 -8.45 31.53 -10.04
N CYS A 647 -7.50 32.13 -10.76
CA CYS A 647 -6.22 32.53 -10.16
C CYS A 647 -6.39 33.71 -9.20
N HIS A 648 -7.24 34.69 -9.53
CA HIS A 648 -7.57 35.83 -8.67
C HIS A 648 -8.22 35.36 -7.35
N GLU A 649 -9.19 34.46 -7.39
CA GLU A 649 -9.82 33.87 -6.20
C GLU A 649 -8.85 33.00 -5.36
N LEU A 650 -7.89 32.31 -6.01
CA LEU A 650 -6.82 31.61 -5.31
C LEU A 650 -5.84 32.58 -4.63
N ALA A 651 -5.48 33.69 -5.28
CA ALA A 651 -4.65 34.75 -4.73
C ALA A 651 -5.31 35.41 -3.50
N GLN A 652 -6.60 35.76 -3.61
CA GLN A 652 -7.41 36.22 -2.47
C GLN A 652 -7.41 35.20 -1.32
N MET A 653 -7.58 33.90 -1.61
CA MET A 653 -7.55 32.86 -0.57
C MET A 653 -6.19 32.76 0.14
N CYS A 654 -5.09 32.96 -0.58
CA CYS A 654 -3.75 33.05 0.03
C CYS A 654 -3.64 34.25 0.98
N GLN A 655 -4.08 35.45 0.58
CA GLN A 655 -4.11 36.65 1.44
C GLN A 655 -5.01 36.46 2.67
N ILE A 656 -6.23 35.95 2.49
CA ILE A 656 -7.18 35.64 3.57
C ILE A 656 -6.55 34.67 4.57
N SER A 657 -5.82 33.67 4.07
CA SER A 657 -5.08 32.68 4.87
C SER A 657 -3.83 33.25 5.55
N GLY A 658 -3.42 34.49 5.26
CA GLY A 658 -2.32 35.19 5.92
C GLY A 658 -1.00 35.29 5.14
N MET A 659 -0.97 34.94 3.85
CA MET A 659 0.21 35.12 2.99
C MET A 659 0.34 36.55 2.45
N GLU A 660 1.57 37.01 2.21
CA GLU A 660 1.82 38.21 1.40
C GLU A 660 1.81 37.79 -0.09
N PHE A 661 0.64 37.85 -0.73
CA PHE A 661 0.41 37.32 -2.07
C PHE A 661 -0.12 38.40 -3.02
N SER A 662 0.54 38.67 -4.15
CA SER A 662 0.06 39.62 -5.18
C SER A 662 -1.23 39.12 -5.84
N ILE A 663 -2.27 39.96 -5.89
CA ILE A 663 -3.55 39.59 -6.51
C ILE A 663 -3.44 39.41 -8.03
N GLU A 664 -2.66 40.25 -8.70
CA GLU A 664 -2.42 40.16 -10.14
C GLU A 664 -1.07 39.51 -10.45
N PRO A 665 -0.96 38.72 -11.53
CA PRO A 665 0.29 38.11 -11.97
C PRO A 665 1.18 39.11 -12.73
N VAL A 666 2.47 38.79 -12.84
CA VAL A 666 3.46 39.53 -13.65
C VAL A 666 3.07 39.55 -15.14
N LEU A 667 2.41 38.48 -15.60
CA LEU A 667 1.90 38.33 -16.96
C LEU A 667 0.52 37.63 -16.95
N PRO A 668 -0.46 38.07 -17.76
CA PRO A 668 -1.81 37.50 -17.77
C PRO A 668 -1.82 36.02 -18.19
N PRO A 669 -2.68 35.15 -17.63
CA PRO A 669 -2.62 33.70 -17.83
C PRO A 669 -2.59 33.28 -19.30
N SER A 670 -1.51 32.62 -19.74
CA SER A 670 -1.41 32.13 -21.12
C SER A 670 -2.00 30.74 -21.28
N SER A 671 -2.40 30.36 -22.50
CA SER A 671 -2.84 29.00 -22.83
C SER A 671 -1.86 28.31 -23.78
N ALA A 672 -1.55 27.04 -23.50
CA ALA A 672 -0.53 26.25 -24.18
C ALA A 672 -1.04 24.85 -24.55
N ARG A 673 -0.32 24.18 -25.46
CA ARG A 673 -0.61 22.80 -25.87
C ARG A 673 0.20 21.80 -25.02
N PRO A 674 -0.41 20.71 -24.50
CA PRO A 674 0.33 19.65 -23.79
C PRO A 674 1.54 19.10 -24.54
N ASP A 675 1.40 18.92 -25.85
CA ASP A 675 2.47 18.46 -26.76
C ASP A 675 3.61 19.47 -26.98
N ARG A 676 3.58 20.62 -26.28
CA ARG A 676 4.64 21.64 -26.27
C ARG A 676 5.02 22.09 -24.85
N VAL A 677 4.81 21.23 -23.85
CA VAL A 677 5.01 21.56 -22.42
C VAL A 677 6.38 22.21 -22.13
N GLU A 678 7.48 21.62 -22.59
CA GLU A 678 8.82 22.15 -22.35
C GLU A 678 9.02 23.55 -22.94
N ARG A 679 8.71 23.69 -24.23
CA ARG A 679 8.79 24.97 -24.94
C ARG A 679 7.94 26.04 -24.24
N ALA A 680 6.69 25.72 -23.89
CA ALA A 680 5.78 26.66 -23.23
C ALA A 680 6.25 27.06 -21.82
N LEU A 681 6.91 26.17 -21.08
CA LEU A 681 7.52 26.48 -19.78
C LEU A 681 8.75 27.38 -19.94
N LYS A 682 9.67 27.03 -20.85
CA LYS A 682 10.92 27.76 -21.08
C LYS A 682 10.67 29.15 -21.68
N GLU A 683 9.78 29.26 -22.67
CA GLU A 683 9.32 30.56 -23.21
C GLU A 683 8.68 31.42 -22.11
N ARG A 684 7.71 30.88 -21.35
CA ARG A 684 7.01 31.69 -20.36
C ARG A 684 7.85 32.08 -19.15
N TYR A 685 8.83 31.25 -18.77
CA TYR A 685 9.82 31.64 -17.76
C TYR A 685 10.69 32.79 -18.28
N HIS A 686 11.15 32.72 -19.52
CA HIS A 686 11.91 33.79 -20.17
C HIS A 686 11.11 35.09 -20.27
N ASP A 687 9.85 35.05 -20.72
CA ASP A 687 8.95 36.22 -20.77
C ASP A 687 8.89 36.92 -19.40
N ALA A 688 8.63 36.17 -18.33
CA ALA A 688 8.51 36.71 -16.98
C ALA A 688 9.84 37.26 -16.46
N MET A 689 10.95 36.55 -16.67
CA MET A 689 12.27 36.99 -16.25
C MET A 689 12.76 38.21 -17.05
N SER A 690 12.33 38.42 -18.29
CA SER A 690 12.65 39.65 -19.04
C SER A 690 12.12 40.93 -18.37
N ILE A 691 11.01 40.82 -17.61
CA ILE A 691 10.39 41.92 -16.86
C ILE A 691 10.99 42.05 -15.45
N LEU A 692 11.37 40.92 -14.83
CA LEU A 692 11.80 40.85 -13.43
C LEU A 692 13.32 41.04 -13.25
N HIS A 693 14.15 40.52 -14.15
CA HIS A 693 15.61 40.60 -14.08
C HIS A 693 16.14 42.06 -14.08
N PRO A 694 15.61 43.01 -14.89
CA PRO A 694 15.99 44.43 -14.79
C PRO A 694 15.66 45.09 -13.44
N GLN A 695 14.85 44.45 -12.60
CA GLN A 695 14.48 44.91 -11.25
C GLN A 695 15.22 44.15 -10.14
N GLY A 696 16.15 43.25 -10.49
CA GLY A 696 16.81 42.36 -9.53
C GLY A 696 15.85 41.36 -8.87
N LYS A 697 14.79 40.94 -9.57
CA LYS A 697 13.74 40.04 -9.07
C LYS A 697 13.72 38.70 -9.81
N GLU A 698 13.22 37.68 -9.12
CA GLU A 698 12.94 36.35 -9.65
C GLU A 698 11.44 36.02 -9.60
N LEU A 699 11.04 34.92 -10.25
CA LEU A 699 9.66 34.45 -10.32
C LEU A 699 9.35 33.47 -9.17
N ASP A 700 8.59 33.93 -8.17
CA ASP A 700 8.29 33.19 -6.93
C ASP A 700 7.40 31.94 -7.16
N LEU A 701 6.52 31.96 -8.17
CA LEU A 701 5.52 30.91 -8.39
C LEU A 701 4.98 30.82 -9.83
N LEU A 702 4.88 29.59 -10.32
CA LEU A 702 4.08 29.23 -11.51
C LEU A 702 2.81 28.47 -11.10
N ILE A 703 1.63 29.04 -11.39
CA ILE A 703 0.35 28.33 -11.31
C ILE A 703 0.12 27.60 -12.65
N VAL A 704 -0.40 26.37 -12.60
CA VAL A 704 -0.64 25.57 -13.81
C VAL A 704 -2.04 24.96 -13.80
N ILE A 705 -2.82 25.20 -14.84
CA ILE A 705 -4.09 24.50 -15.06
C ILE A 705 -3.84 23.30 -15.99
N LEU A 706 -4.16 22.10 -15.51
CA LEU A 706 -3.99 20.83 -16.22
C LEU A 706 -5.34 20.17 -16.50
N PRO A 707 -5.49 19.46 -17.64
CA PRO A 707 -6.66 18.63 -17.90
C PRO A 707 -6.79 17.48 -16.88
N ASP A 708 -8.02 17.07 -16.60
CA ASP A 708 -8.32 16.01 -15.62
C ASP A 708 -7.69 14.65 -15.95
N ASN A 709 -7.50 14.34 -17.23
CA ASN A 709 -6.58 13.31 -17.71
C ASN A 709 -5.39 14.01 -18.38
N ASN A 710 -4.19 13.80 -17.86
CA ASN A 710 -2.98 14.53 -18.26
C ASN A 710 -1.80 13.64 -18.69
N GLY A 711 -1.87 12.31 -18.50
CA GLY A 711 -0.81 11.39 -18.97
C GLY A 711 0.57 11.73 -18.38
N SER A 712 1.59 11.88 -19.24
CA SER A 712 2.95 12.27 -18.81
C SER A 712 3.08 13.74 -18.42
N LEU A 713 2.16 14.62 -18.87
CA LEU A 713 2.26 16.08 -18.80
C LEU A 713 2.57 16.60 -17.38
N TYR A 714 2.00 15.98 -16.35
CA TYR A 714 2.29 16.35 -14.96
C TYR A 714 3.75 16.04 -14.58
N GLY A 715 4.25 14.88 -14.99
CA GLY A 715 5.63 14.45 -14.73
C GLY A 715 6.64 15.26 -15.53
N ASP A 716 6.40 15.45 -16.83
CA ASP A 716 7.23 16.29 -17.70
C ASP A 716 7.35 17.72 -17.16
N LEU A 717 6.22 18.32 -16.81
CA LEU A 717 6.20 19.66 -16.22
C LEU A 717 6.94 19.69 -14.88
N LYS A 718 6.76 18.68 -14.02
CA LYS A 718 7.45 18.66 -12.72
C LYS A 718 8.95 18.44 -12.84
N ARG A 719 9.42 17.59 -13.75
CA ARG A 719 10.84 17.51 -14.13
C ARG A 719 11.34 18.90 -14.53
N ILE A 720 10.81 19.47 -15.62
CA ILE A 720 11.33 20.71 -16.22
C ILE A 720 11.30 21.90 -15.24
N CYS A 721 10.24 22.04 -14.42
CA CYS A 721 10.21 23.07 -13.39
C CYS A 721 11.26 22.86 -12.28
N GLU A 722 11.47 21.63 -11.83
CA GLU A 722 12.25 21.33 -10.60
C GLU A 722 13.71 20.94 -10.89
N THR A 723 14.06 20.61 -12.14
CA THR A 723 15.42 20.33 -12.62
C THR A 723 16.00 21.43 -13.53
N ASP A 724 15.24 21.91 -14.52
CA ASP A 724 15.79 22.81 -15.56
C ASP A 724 15.65 24.30 -15.19
N LEU A 725 14.57 24.65 -14.49
CA LEU A 725 14.16 26.05 -14.25
C LEU A 725 14.29 26.52 -12.79
N GLY A 726 14.42 25.61 -11.82
CA GLY A 726 14.42 25.97 -10.39
C GLY A 726 13.10 26.61 -9.90
N LEU A 727 11.97 26.36 -10.59
CA LEU A 727 10.75 27.13 -10.48
C LEU A 727 9.66 26.43 -9.66
N VAL A 728 9.28 27.06 -8.54
CA VAL A 728 8.16 26.60 -7.70
C VAL A 728 6.86 26.58 -8.51
N SER A 729 6.20 25.42 -8.60
CA SER A 729 5.05 25.19 -9.48
C SER A 729 3.86 24.49 -8.78
N GLN A 730 2.65 25.03 -8.99
CA GLN A 730 1.40 24.58 -8.37
C GLN A 730 0.36 24.19 -9.43
N CYS A 731 0.20 22.89 -9.65
CA CYS A 731 -0.77 22.34 -10.59
C CYS A 731 -2.20 22.28 -9.99
N CYS A 732 -3.20 22.57 -10.82
CA CYS A 732 -4.63 22.54 -10.51
C CYS A 732 -5.39 21.85 -11.65
N LEU A 733 -6.32 20.94 -11.34
CA LEU A 733 -7.06 20.17 -12.36
C LEU A 733 -8.33 20.90 -12.81
N THR A 734 -8.70 20.75 -14.09
CA THR A 734 -9.88 21.38 -14.71
C THR A 734 -11.16 21.30 -13.89
N LYS A 735 -11.51 20.13 -13.31
CA LYS A 735 -12.69 19.97 -12.46
C LYS A 735 -12.75 20.94 -11.27
N HIS A 736 -11.62 21.39 -10.75
CA HIS A 736 -11.54 22.32 -9.62
C HIS A 736 -11.49 23.79 -10.04
N VAL A 737 -11.14 24.07 -11.30
CA VAL A 737 -11.31 25.39 -11.92
C VAL A 737 -12.79 25.65 -12.18
N PHE A 738 -13.50 24.70 -12.82
CA PHE A 738 -14.94 24.82 -13.09
C PHE A 738 -15.83 24.66 -11.85
N ARG A 739 -15.40 23.89 -10.84
CA ARG A 739 -16.11 23.71 -9.56
C ARG A 739 -15.25 24.18 -8.40
N MET A 740 -14.86 25.45 -8.48
CA MET A 740 -14.10 26.14 -7.45
C MET A 740 -14.86 26.11 -6.12
N SER A 741 -14.16 25.79 -5.03
CA SER A 741 -14.74 25.77 -3.70
C SER A 741 -13.73 26.29 -2.67
N LYS A 742 -14.21 27.04 -1.68
CA LYS A 742 -13.32 27.70 -0.69
C LYS A 742 -12.44 26.70 0.07
N GLN A 743 -12.93 25.49 0.32
CA GLN A 743 -12.15 24.40 0.93
C GLN A 743 -11.07 23.84 0.00
N TYR A 744 -11.29 23.79 -1.32
CA TYR A 744 -10.24 23.43 -2.28
C TYR A 744 -9.17 24.54 -2.33
N LEU A 745 -9.58 25.80 -2.50
CA LEU A 745 -8.65 26.93 -2.55
C LEU A 745 -7.79 27.01 -1.27
N ALA A 746 -8.38 26.86 -0.09
CA ALA A 746 -7.64 26.83 1.18
C ALA A 746 -6.63 25.66 1.23
N ASN A 747 -7.00 24.48 0.72
CA ASN A 747 -6.08 23.34 0.63
C ASN A 747 -4.96 23.54 -0.40
N VAL A 748 -5.17 24.36 -1.43
CA VAL A 748 -4.11 24.77 -2.37
C VAL A 748 -3.22 25.85 -1.74
N ALA A 749 -3.78 26.84 -1.06
CA ALA A 749 -3.02 27.87 -0.32
C ALA A 749 -2.11 27.23 0.74
N LEU A 750 -2.57 26.21 1.48
CA LEU A 750 -1.76 25.40 2.40
C LEU A 750 -0.56 24.72 1.70
N LYS A 751 -0.71 24.31 0.43
CA LYS A 751 0.43 23.78 -0.35
C LYS A 751 1.38 24.91 -0.74
N ILE A 752 0.86 25.98 -1.38
CA ILE A 752 1.65 27.12 -1.87
C ILE A 752 2.49 27.71 -0.73
N ASN A 753 1.88 28.04 0.41
CA ASN A 753 2.54 28.69 1.54
C ASN A 753 3.83 28.00 1.96
N VAL A 754 3.78 26.67 2.10
CA VAL A 754 4.92 25.85 2.52
C VAL A 754 5.98 25.78 1.44
N LYS A 755 5.58 25.61 0.16
CA LYS A 755 6.50 25.57 -0.99
C LYS A 755 7.34 26.86 -1.08
N VAL A 756 6.77 28.02 -0.75
CA VAL A 756 7.48 29.31 -0.66
C VAL A 756 8.04 29.63 0.74
N GLY A 757 8.33 28.60 1.55
CA GLY A 757 9.06 28.72 2.81
C GLY A 757 8.24 29.15 4.05
N GLY A 758 6.92 29.32 3.92
CA GLY A 758 6.02 29.61 5.03
C GLY A 758 5.77 28.42 5.97
N ARG A 759 5.01 28.64 7.06
CA ARG A 759 4.57 27.60 8.00
C ARG A 759 3.07 27.69 8.26
N ASN A 760 2.35 26.59 8.05
CA ASN A 760 0.88 26.59 8.16
C ASN A 760 0.40 26.61 9.61
N THR A 761 1.00 25.78 10.46
CA THR A 761 0.67 25.61 11.89
C THR A 761 1.92 25.09 12.59
N VAL A 762 2.04 25.32 13.90
CA VAL A 762 3.05 24.67 14.78
C VAL A 762 2.36 24.08 16.03
N LEU A 763 3.03 23.17 16.73
CA LEU A 763 2.54 22.66 18.02
C LEU A 763 2.75 23.72 19.11
N VAL A 764 1.73 24.01 19.93
CA VAL A 764 1.85 24.95 21.07
C VAL A 764 2.96 24.49 22.03
N ASP A 765 3.07 23.18 22.27
CA ASP A 765 4.09 22.61 23.14
C ASP A 765 5.52 22.75 22.58
N ALA A 766 5.71 22.87 21.27
CA ALA A 766 7.03 23.13 20.70
C ALA A 766 7.51 24.54 21.05
N LEU A 767 6.63 25.53 20.89
CA LEU A 767 6.90 26.92 21.27
C LEU A 767 7.15 27.06 22.77
N SER A 768 6.39 26.32 23.59
CA SER A 768 6.58 26.26 25.05
C SER A 768 7.74 25.36 25.50
N ARG A 769 8.49 24.76 24.57
CA ARG A 769 9.56 23.77 24.80
C ARG A 769 9.18 22.55 25.67
N ARG A 770 7.91 22.12 25.62
CA ARG A 770 7.35 21.01 26.41
C ARG A 770 7.35 19.65 25.70
N ILE A 771 7.84 19.53 24.47
CA ILE A 771 7.94 18.23 23.78
C ILE A 771 9.14 17.45 24.33
N PRO A 772 8.94 16.32 25.04
CA PRO A 772 10.02 15.57 25.67
C PRO A 772 11.03 15.05 24.65
N LEU A 773 12.31 15.13 25.01
CA LEU A 773 13.45 14.68 24.19
C LEU A 773 13.56 15.35 22.79
N VAL A 774 12.78 16.40 22.51
CA VAL A 774 12.83 17.14 21.23
C VAL A 774 13.11 18.63 21.43
N SER A 775 12.39 19.30 22.34
CA SER A 775 12.49 20.77 22.48
C SER A 775 13.44 21.25 23.59
N ASP A 776 14.01 20.36 24.40
CA ASP A 776 14.97 20.72 25.47
C ASP A 776 16.37 21.06 24.92
N ARG A 777 16.78 20.42 23.81
CA ARG A 777 18.04 20.68 23.10
C ARG A 777 17.88 20.43 21.60
N PRO A 778 18.75 21.00 20.73
CA PRO A 778 18.66 20.82 19.28
C PRO A 778 18.50 19.35 18.88
N THR A 779 17.37 19.04 18.25
CA THR A 779 16.99 17.67 17.88
C THR A 779 16.52 17.69 16.43
N ILE A 780 17.06 16.79 15.60
CA ILE A 780 16.67 16.63 14.20
C ILE A 780 15.83 15.35 14.04
N ILE A 781 14.70 15.46 13.33
CA ILE A 781 13.82 14.33 13.03
C ILE A 781 13.89 14.03 11.54
N PHE A 782 14.37 12.82 11.24
CA PHE A 782 14.46 12.26 9.90
C PHE A 782 13.26 11.38 9.56
N GLY A 783 12.98 11.27 8.26
CA GLY A 783 12.10 10.25 7.68
C GLY A 783 12.76 9.61 6.47
N ALA A 784 12.54 8.33 6.23
CA ALA A 784 13.12 7.61 5.10
C ALA A 784 12.16 6.56 4.52
N ASP A 785 12.19 6.38 3.20
CA ASP A 785 11.38 5.42 2.44
C ASP A 785 12.15 4.92 1.20
N VAL A 786 11.79 3.72 0.72
CA VAL A 786 12.28 3.19 -0.56
C VAL A 786 11.10 2.74 -1.43
N THR A 787 10.91 3.45 -2.54
CA THR A 787 9.89 3.10 -3.54
C THR A 787 10.51 2.24 -4.64
N HIS A 788 10.17 0.96 -4.65
CA HIS A 788 10.50 0.01 -5.73
C HIS A 788 9.64 0.20 -7.00
N PRO A 789 10.09 -0.30 -8.17
CA PRO A 789 9.28 -0.31 -9.40
C PRO A 789 8.16 -1.35 -9.37
N HIS A 790 7.21 -1.25 -10.29
CA HIS A 790 6.03 -2.12 -10.32
C HIS A 790 6.41 -3.60 -10.55
N PRO A 791 5.55 -4.56 -10.15
CA PRO A 791 5.77 -5.97 -10.49
C PRO A 791 5.69 -6.20 -12.00
N GLY A 792 6.78 -6.68 -12.61
CA GLY A 792 6.91 -6.87 -14.06
C GLY A 792 7.62 -5.71 -14.80
N GLU A 793 8.05 -4.68 -14.09
CA GLU A 793 9.20 -3.86 -14.48
C GLU A 793 10.44 -4.48 -13.84
N ASP A 794 11.41 -4.91 -14.66
CA ASP A 794 12.58 -5.67 -14.20
C ASP A 794 13.92 -4.92 -14.39
N SER A 795 13.97 -3.83 -15.17
CA SER A 795 15.14 -2.94 -15.34
C SER A 795 15.15 -1.78 -14.34
N SER A 796 13.99 -1.15 -14.11
CA SER A 796 13.87 0.12 -13.39
C SER A 796 14.52 0.08 -12.00
N PRO A 797 15.32 1.09 -11.60
CA PRO A 797 15.96 1.12 -10.29
C PRO A 797 14.95 1.28 -9.15
N SER A 798 15.36 1.04 -7.91
CA SER A 798 14.64 1.52 -6.72
C SER A 798 14.99 2.98 -6.48
N ILE A 799 14.09 3.74 -5.85
CA ILE A 799 14.38 5.12 -5.44
C ILE A 799 14.29 5.19 -3.92
N ALA A 800 15.39 5.58 -3.29
CA ALA A 800 15.41 5.95 -1.88
C ALA A 800 15.15 7.45 -1.73
N ALA A 801 14.48 7.81 -0.64
CA ALA A 801 14.35 9.20 -0.22
C ALA A 801 14.56 9.33 1.28
N VAL A 802 15.23 10.40 1.68
CA VAL A 802 15.49 10.75 3.08
C VAL A 802 15.14 12.21 3.28
N VAL A 803 14.32 12.51 4.27
CA VAL A 803 13.93 13.87 4.66
C VAL A 803 14.41 14.17 6.08
N ALA A 804 14.60 15.45 6.40
CA ALA A 804 14.92 15.89 7.75
C ALA A 804 14.26 17.24 8.07
N SER A 805 13.81 17.39 9.31
CA SER A 805 13.34 18.67 9.85
C SER A 805 14.39 19.76 9.70
N GLN A 806 13.99 21.00 9.42
CA GLN A 806 14.89 22.15 9.20
C GLN A 806 14.64 23.33 10.15
N ASP A 807 13.61 23.24 11.02
CA ASP A 807 13.35 24.21 12.10
C ASP A 807 13.28 23.50 13.47
N TRP A 808 13.79 24.17 14.50
CA TRP A 808 13.81 23.71 15.88
C TRP A 808 13.59 24.92 16.81
N PRO A 809 12.72 24.82 17.84
CA PRO A 809 12.07 23.61 18.36
C PRO A 809 10.78 23.16 17.62
N GLU A 810 10.31 23.83 16.56
CA GLU A 810 8.97 23.60 16.01
C GLU A 810 8.80 22.35 15.12
N VAL A 811 9.84 21.90 14.41
CA VAL A 811 9.86 20.64 13.61
C VAL A 811 8.73 20.55 12.55
N THR A 812 8.52 21.63 11.80
CA THR A 812 7.46 21.75 10.77
C THR A 812 7.95 21.97 9.35
N LYS A 813 9.16 22.51 9.16
CA LYS A 813 9.85 22.60 7.86
C LYS A 813 10.66 21.34 7.64
N TYR A 814 10.63 20.81 6.42
CA TYR A 814 11.40 19.62 6.03
C TYR A 814 12.09 19.87 4.69
N ALA A 815 13.38 19.57 4.64
CA ALA A 815 14.12 19.34 3.41
C ALA A 815 14.33 17.83 3.25
N GLY A 816 14.94 17.42 2.15
CA GLY A 816 15.19 16.02 1.87
C GLY A 816 15.98 15.85 0.59
N LEU A 817 16.32 14.61 0.30
CA LEU A 817 17.13 14.20 -0.83
C LEU A 817 16.55 12.90 -1.40
N VAL A 818 16.86 12.63 -2.66
CA VAL A 818 16.45 11.43 -3.39
C VAL A 818 17.67 10.84 -4.08
N SER A 819 17.74 9.50 -4.17
CA SER A 819 18.81 8.80 -4.87
C SER A 819 18.29 7.53 -5.52
N ALA A 820 18.78 7.24 -6.73
CA ALA A 820 18.49 6.01 -7.44
C ALA A 820 19.46 4.91 -6.99
N GLN A 821 18.92 3.72 -6.71
CA GLN A 821 19.71 2.55 -6.28
C GLN A 821 19.23 1.27 -6.97
N ALA A 822 19.98 0.19 -6.83
CA ALA A 822 19.79 -1.04 -7.59
C ALA A 822 18.35 -1.60 -7.56
N HIS A 823 18.00 -2.37 -8.60
CA HIS A 823 16.68 -2.97 -8.76
C HIS A 823 16.28 -3.79 -7.53
N ARG A 824 15.16 -3.44 -6.90
CA ARG A 824 14.62 -4.02 -5.65
C ARG A 824 15.56 -4.02 -4.43
N GLN A 825 16.61 -3.19 -4.43
CA GLN A 825 17.43 -2.92 -3.25
C GLN A 825 16.65 -2.12 -2.20
N GLU A 826 16.47 -2.67 -0.99
CA GLU A 826 15.79 -2.02 0.15
C GLU A 826 16.73 -1.16 1.00
N LEU A 827 17.98 -1.58 1.26
CA LEU A 827 18.92 -0.80 2.07
C LEU A 827 19.27 0.51 1.37
N ILE A 828 19.13 1.66 2.02
CA ILE A 828 19.42 2.96 1.40
C ILE A 828 20.93 3.15 1.23
N GLN A 829 21.42 2.93 0.00
CA GLN A 829 22.86 2.95 -0.31
C GLN A 829 23.51 4.33 -0.17
N ASP A 830 22.70 5.40 -0.15
CA ASP A 830 23.17 6.79 -0.20
C ASP A 830 23.05 7.53 1.15
N LEU A 831 22.81 6.85 2.27
CA LEU A 831 22.79 7.50 3.60
C LEU A 831 24.13 8.15 3.92
N PHE A 832 25.22 7.46 3.56
CA PHE A 832 26.60 7.93 3.63
C PHE A 832 27.42 7.28 2.51
N LYS A 833 28.18 8.09 1.77
CA LYS A 833 29.09 7.63 0.70
C LYS A 833 30.50 8.19 0.93
N VAL A 834 31.49 7.45 0.43
CA VAL A 834 32.89 7.89 0.33
C VAL A 834 33.36 7.63 -1.10
N TRP A 835 34.03 8.60 -1.72
CA TRP A 835 34.61 8.46 -3.05
C TRP A 835 35.95 9.20 -3.14
N GLN A 836 36.75 8.87 -4.15
CA GLN A 836 37.95 9.65 -4.49
C GLN A 836 37.57 10.71 -5.53
N ASP A 837 37.72 11.97 -5.16
CA ASP A 837 37.61 13.13 -6.03
C ASP A 837 39.02 13.44 -6.61
N PRO A 838 39.18 13.58 -7.94
CA PRO A 838 40.50 13.81 -8.55
C PRO A 838 41.24 15.08 -8.11
N GLN A 839 40.55 16.04 -7.51
CA GLN A 839 41.13 17.31 -7.02
C GLN A 839 41.13 17.42 -5.50
N ARG A 840 40.19 16.77 -4.81
CA ARG A 840 39.98 16.87 -3.35
C ARG A 840 40.39 15.62 -2.57
N GLY A 841 40.83 14.55 -3.24
CA GLY A 841 41.16 13.29 -2.60
C GLY A 841 39.91 12.60 -2.03
N THR A 842 40.00 12.03 -0.83
CA THR A 842 38.90 11.25 -0.25
C THR A 842 37.77 12.14 0.27
N VAL A 843 36.70 12.26 -0.51
CA VAL A 843 35.50 13.04 -0.16
C VAL A 843 34.45 12.14 0.49
N THR A 844 33.79 12.67 1.51
CA THR A 844 32.70 12.01 2.25
C THR A 844 31.41 12.81 2.11
N GLY A 845 30.30 12.12 1.82
CA GLY A 845 29.00 12.71 1.52
C GLY A 845 27.84 11.75 1.81
N GLY A 846 26.75 11.88 1.06
CA GLY A 846 25.52 11.13 1.26
C GLY A 846 24.46 11.89 2.08
N MET A 847 23.24 11.38 2.04
CA MET A 847 22.00 12.06 2.42
C MET A 847 21.98 12.56 3.87
N ILE A 848 22.51 11.78 4.83
CA ILE A 848 22.53 12.18 6.23
C ILE A 848 23.48 13.37 6.44
N LYS A 849 24.65 13.35 5.80
CA LYS A 849 25.67 14.40 5.96
C LYS A 849 25.14 15.75 5.47
N GLU A 850 24.57 15.78 4.26
CA GLU A 850 24.00 16.99 3.66
C GLU A 850 22.82 17.54 4.46
N LEU A 851 21.93 16.69 4.97
CA LEU A 851 20.79 17.13 5.78
C LEU A 851 21.19 17.65 7.18
N LEU A 852 22.27 17.14 7.77
CA LEU A 852 22.87 17.68 8.99
C LEU A 852 23.51 19.06 8.74
N ILE A 853 24.20 19.26 7.61
CA ILE A 853 24.73 20.57 7.19
C ILE A 853 23.57 21.55 6.96
N SER A 854 22.51 21.12 6.26
CA SER A 854 21.32 21.92 6.01
C SER A 854 20.64 22.38 7.30
N PHE A 855 20.47 21.49 8.29
CA PHE A 855 19.93 21.84 9.60
C PHE A 855 20.80 22.89 10.31
N LYS A 856 22.13 22.75 10.27
CA LYS A 856 23.06 23.71 10.89
C LYS A 856 22.99 25.09 10.20
N LYS A 857 22.83 25.12 8.87
CA LYS A 857 22.61 26.35 8.09
C LYS A 857 21.26 27.00 8.40
N ALA A 858 20.19 26.21 8.55
CA ALA A 858 18.83 26.70 8.75
C ALA A 858 18.50 27.14 10.20
N THR A 859 19.10 26.49 11.21
CA THR A 859 18.81 26.74 12.63
C THR A 859 19.94 27.45 13.39
N GLY A 860 21.13 27.56 12.80
CA GLY A 860 22.35 27.95 13.50
C GLY A 860 22.86 26.92 14.51
N GLN A 861 22.12 25.83 14.77
CA GLN A 861 22.42 24.84 15.80
C GLN A 861 22.91 23.52 15.21
N LYS A 862 23.78 22.81 15.95
CA LYS A 862 24.18 21.45 15.61
C LYS A 862 23.21 20.48 16.32
N PRO A 863 22.66 19.44 15.68
CA PRO A 863 21.83 18.46 16.37
C PRO A 863 22.60 17.79 17.51
N GLN A 864 21.93 17.64 18.65
CA GLN A 864 22.40 16.92 19.84
C GLN A 864 21.62 15.62 20.07
N ARG A 865 20.61 15.34 19.22
CA ARG A 865 19.87 14.07 19.11
C ARG A 865 19.42 13.84 17.68
N ILE A 866 19.29 12.59 17.29
CA ILE A 866 18.69 12.15 16.02
C ILE A 866 17.51 11.22 16.31
N ILE A 867 16.37 11.48 15.69
CA ILE A 867 15.22 10.56 15.65
C ILE A 867 14.99 10.19 14.19
N PHE A 868 14.97 8.90 13.86
CA PHE A 868 14.93 8.41 12.48
C PHE A 868 13.73 7.48 12.26
N TYR A 869 12.76 7.91 11.44
CA TYR A 869 11.56 7.12 11.09
C TYR A 869 11.69 6.49 9.70
N ARG A 870 11.69 5.15 9.62
CA ARG A 870 11.92 4.39 8.37
C ARG A 870 10.67 3.64 7.94
N ASP A 871 9.98 4.07 6.88
CA ASP A 871 8.84 3.33 6.29
C ASP A 871 9.34 2.15 5.42
N GLY A 872 8.42 1.29 4.98
CA GLY A 872 8.64 0.25 3.97
C GLY A 872 9.16 -1.10 4.48
N VAL A 873 10.07 -1.08 5.45
CA VAL A 873 10.88 -2.25 5.85
C VAL A 873 10.06 -3.38 6.48
N SER A 874 10.33 -4.63 6.04
CA SER A 874 9.72 -5.83 6.63
C SER A 874 10.52 -6.39 7.82
N GLU A 875 9.85 -7.10 8.73
CA GLU A 875 10.43 -7.64 9.97
C GLU A 875 11.70 -8.47 9.74
N GLY A 876 11.70 -9.32 8.70
CA GLY A 876 12.85 -10.15 8.33
C GLY A 876 14.07 -9.38 7.81
N GLN A 877 13.97 -8.06 7.64
CA GLN A 877 15.05 -7.18 7.22
C GLN A 877 15.52 -6.24 8.34
N PHE A 878 14.86 -6.22 9.51
CA PHE A 878 15.14 -5.27 10.59
C PHE A 878 16.61 -5.22 11.01
N TYR A 879 17.25 -6.38 11.22
CA TYR A 879 18.68 -6.44 11.57
C TYR A 879 19.59 -5.91 10.47
N GLN A 880 19.32 -6.24 9.21
CA GLN A 880 20.14 -5.81 8.07
C GLN A 880 20.01 -4.30 7.83
N VAL A 881 18.79 -3.76 7.92
CA VAL A 881 18.51 -2.33 7.86
C VAL A 881 19.17 -1.61 9.02
N LEU A 882 18.99 -2.06 10.27
CA LEU A 882 19.59 -1.39 11.42
C LEU A 882 21.11 -1.33 11.32
N LEU A 883 21.76 -2.47 11.09
CA LEU A 883 23.23 -2.56 11.03
C LEU A 883 23.82 -1.65 9.95
N TYR A 884 23.19 -1.58 8.77
CA TYR A 884 23.67 -0.76 7.65
C TYR A 884 23.30 0.73 7.80
N GLU A 885 22.04 1.04 8.08
CA GLU A 885 21.52 2.41 8.09
C GLU A 885 21.96 3.19 9.34
N LEU A 886 22.13 2.54 10.51
CA LEU A 886 22.68 3.19 11.72
C LEU A 886 24.19 3.47 11.57
N ASP A 887 24.97 2.54 11.02
CA ASP A 887 26.39 2.73 10.73
C ASP A 887 26.62 3.89 9.74
N ALA A 888 25.79 3.98 8.70
CA ALA A 888 25.81 5.13 7.79
C ALA A 888 25.51 6.46 8.51
N ILE A 889 24.53 6.50 9.42
CA ILE A 889 24.25 7.68 10.25
C ILE A 889 25.46 8.05 11.15
N ARG A 890 26.12 7.04 11.76
CA ARG A 890 27.32 7.24 12.59
C ARG A 890 28.48 7.82 11.78
N LYS A 891 28.78 7.24 10.62
CA LYS A 891 29.85 7.67 9.71
C LYS A 891 29.58 9.08 9.18
N ALA A 892 28.33 9.40 8.81
CA ALA A 892 27.95 10.74 8.41
C ALA A 892 28.22 11.78 9.52
N CYS A 893 27.88 11.48 10.78
CA CYS A 893 28.18 12.37 11.91
C CYS A 893 29.70 12.52 12.12
N ALA A 894 30.46 11.42 12.22
CA ALA A 894 31.91 11.47 12.40
C ALA A 894 32.65 12.19 11.25
N SER A 895 32.11 12.16 10.03
CA SER A 895 32.66 12.85 8.85
C SER A 895 32.44 14.37 8.82
N LEU A 896 31.70 14.92 9.79
CA LEU A 896 31.49 16.37 9.95
C LEU A 896 32.39 16.96 11.03
N GLU A 897 32.68 16.21 12.09
CA GLU A 897 33.51 16.62 13.21
C GLU A 897 33.98 15.37 13.99
N PRO A 898 35.27 15.24 14.33
CA PRO A 898 35.75 14.15 15.16
C PRO A 898 34.95 14.03 16.47
N ASN A 899 34.66 12.80 16.88
CA ASN A 899 33.89 12.46 18.09
C ASN A 899 32.42 12.94 18.10
N TYR A 900 31.88 13.54 17.03
CA TYR A 900 30.46 13.90 16.96
C TYR A 900 29.58 12.64 16.83
N GLN A 901 29.03 12.19 17.96
CA GLN A 901 28.15 11.04 18.07
C GLN A 901 26.87 11.42 18.83
N PRO A 902 25.88 12.05 18.17
CA PRO A 902 24.61 12.38 18.82
C PRO A 902 23.82 11.08 19.09
N PRO A 903 23.11 10.96 20.23
CA PRO A 903 22.29 9.79 20.51
C PRO A 903 21.14 9.62 19.50
N VAL A 904 20.96 8.39 19.03
CA VAL A 904 20.01 8.01 17.96
C VAL A 904 18.85 7.19 18.52
N THR A 905 17.64 7.51 18.05
CA THR A 905 16.46 6.63 18.14
C THR A 905 16.03 6.22 16.73
N PHE A 906 16.04 4.92 16.43
CA PHE A 906 15.69 4.37 15.12
C PHE A 906 14.35 3.62 15.21
N VAL A 907 13.35 4.08 14.46
CA VAL A 907 11.98 3.57 14.51
C VAL A 907 11.52 3.17 13.11
N VAL A 908 11.27 1.88 12.89
CA VAL A 908 10.60 1.42 11.68
C VAL A 908 9.11 1.72 11.77
N VAL A 909 8.54 2.19 10.67
CA VAL A 909 7.12 2.46 10.46
C VAL A 909 6.58 1.47 9.44
N GLN A 910 5.45 0.85 9.74
CA GLN A 910 4.79 -0.10 8.85
C GLN A 910 3.31 0.25 8.71
N LYS A 911 2.94 0.86 7.58
CA LYS A 911 1.53 1.14 7.22
C LYS A 911 0.84 -0.03 6.50
N ARG A 912 1.62 -1.01 6.02
CA ARG A 912 1.18 -2.06 5.06
C ARG A 912 1.10 -3.46 5.70
N HIS A 913 0.45 -3.59 6.86
CA HIS A 913 0.21 -4.86 7.55
C HIS A 913 -1.28 -5.29 7.58
N HIS A 914 -1.55 -6.44 8.21
CA HIS A 914 -2.87 -7.08 8.25
C HIS A 914 -3.64 -6.89 9.57
N THR A 915 -2.98 -6.43 10.64
CA THR A 915 -3.64 -5.97 11.89
C THR A 915 -4.69 -4.88 11.62
N ARG A 916 -5.89 -5.07 12.16
CA ARG A 916 -7.03 -4.14 12.19
C ARG A 916 -7.53 -4.04 13.63
N LEU A 917 -7.99 -2.85 14.00
CA LEU A 917 -8.59 -2.57 15.30
C LEU A 917 -10.03 -2.08 15.10
N PHE A 918 -10.94 -2.58 15.91
CA PHE A 918 -12.37 -2.27 15.91
C PHE A 918 -12.78 -1.79 17.30
N ALA A 919 -13.75 -0.87 17.39
CA ALA A 919 -14.30 -0.50 18.69
C ALA A 919 -14.98 -1.72 19.35
N ASN A 920 -14.85 -1.84 20.67
CA ASN A 920 -15.48 -2.94 21.41
C ASN A 920 -17.00 -3.01 21.14
N ASN A 921 -17.66 -1.85 21.16
CA ASN A 921 -19.07 -1.67 20.85
C ASN A 921 -19.28 -0.65 19.70
N HIS A 922 -19.65 -1.12 18.51
CA HIS A 922 -19.96 -0.25 17.35
C HIS A 922 -21.17 0.68 17.55
N ARG A 923 -21.97 0.50 18.61
CA ARG A 923 -23.10 1.38 18.96
C ARG A 923 -22.71 2.56 19.86
N ASP A 924 -21.52 2.53 20.48
CA ASP A 924 -21.05 3.61 21.33
C ASP A 924 -20.40 4.72 20.47
N THR A 925 -21.18 5.76 20.18
CA THR A 925 -20.79 6.94 19.40
C THR A 925 -19.70 7.80 20.03
N TYR A 926 -19.34 7.58 21.30
CA TYR A 926 -18.20 8.24 21.93
C TYR A 926 -16.89 7.47 21.69
N SER A 927 -16.95 6.18 21.37
CA SER A 927 -15.78 5.32 21.08
C SER A 927 -15.37 5.26 19.60
N VAL A 928 -16.19 5.81 18.69
CA VAL A 928 -15.98 5.74 17.24
C VAL A 928 -16.05 7.10 16.53
N ASP A 929 -15.42 7.17 15.36
CA ASP A 929 -15.62 8.27 14.42
C ASP A 929 -16.88 8.08 13.54
N LYS A 930 -17.15 9.07 12.69
CA LYS A 930 -18.32 9.11 11.78
C LYS A 930 -18.41 7.95 10.77
N SER A 931 -17.35 7.16 10.60
CA SER A 931 -17.31 5.98 9.73
C SER A 931 -17.49 4.66 10.50
N GLY A 932 -17.49 4.70 11.83
CA GLY A 932 -17.48 3.53 12.73
C GLY A 932 -16.07 3.02 13.03
N ASN A 933 -15.01 3.78 12.74
CA ASN A 933 -13.63 3.42 13.08
C ASN A 933 -13.28 3.85 14.50
N ILE A 934 -12.27 3.21 15.09
CA ILE A 934 -11.64 3.65 16.34
C ILE A 934 -11.14 5.11 16.24
N LEU A 935 -11.10 5.81 17.37
CA LEU A 935 -10.76 7.23 17.40
C LEU A 935 -9.31 7.53 16.96
N PRO A 936 -9.07 8.71 16.37
CA PRO A 936 -7.73 9.22 16.13
C PRO A 936 -7.00 9.40 17.46
N GLY A 937 -5.76 8.89 17.53
CA GLY A 937 -4.98 8.84 18.76
C GLY A 937 -5.07 7.51 19.50
N THR A 938 -5.93 6.56 19.10
CA THR A 938 -5.95 5.21 19.67
C THR A 938 -4.60 4.52 19.47
N VAL A 939 -3.92 4.20 20.57
CA VAL A 939 -2.66 3.46 20.63
C VAL A 939 -2.86 2.12 21.34
N VAL A 940 -2.14 1.09 20.86
CA VAL A 940 -2.08 -0.25 21.44
C VAL A 940 -0.62 -0.67 21.56
N ASP A 941 -0.16 -0.88 22.78
CA ASP A 941 1.16 -1.37 23.16
C ASP A 941 1.06 -2.60 24.09
N SER A 942 0.01 -3.41 23.90
CA SER A 942 -0.29 -4.59 24.71
C SER A 942 -0.88 -5.75 23.89
N LYS A 943 -0.69 -6.98 24.38
CA LYS A 943 -1.28 -8.27 23.92
C LYS A 943 -0.93 -8.69 22.49
N ILE A 944 -1.27 -7.89 21.48
CA ILE A 944 -0.99 -8.15 20.05
C ILE A 944 0.38 -7.62 19.59
N CYS A 945 1.06 -6.87 20.47
CA CYS A 945 2.43 -6.39 20.30
C CYS A 945 3.47 -7.47 20.59
N HIS A 946 4.72 -7.22 20.19
CA HIS A 946 5.84 -8.15 20.33
C HIS A 946 6.12 -8.50 21.81
N PRO A 947 6.50 -9.76 22.16
CA PRO A 947 6.69 -10.17 23.55
C PRO A 947 7.60 -9.23 24.37
N THR A 948 8.79 -8.90 23.85
CA THR A 948 9.88 -8.25 24.57
C THR A 948 10.24 -6.85 24.04
N GLU A 949 10.44 -6.75 22.72
CA GLU A 949 10.88 -5.56 21.99
C GLU A 949 9.90 -4.37 22.08
N PHE A 950 10.37 -3.17 21.76
CA PHE A 950 9.60 -1.93 21.88
C PHE A 950 8.81 -1.60 20.61
N ASP A 951 7.62 -2.19 20.46
CA ASP A 951 6.65 -1.89 19.39
C ASP A 951 5.31 -1.31 19.90
N PHE A 952 4.58 -0.61 19.04
CA PHE A 952 3.19 -0.19 19.28
C PHE A 952 2.42 0.06 17.96
N TYR A 953 1.11 -0.14 17.99
CA TYR A 953 0.19 0.29 16.93
C TYR A 953 -0.42 1.64 17.29
N LEU A 954 -0.48 2.59 16.34
CA LEU A 954 -1.10 3.90 16.50
C LEU A 954 -2.06 4.20 15.34
N CYS A 955 -3.34 4.42 15.66
CA CYS A 955 -4.34 4.95 14.73
C CYS A 955 -4.44 6.47 14.87
N SER A 956 -3.46 7.22 14.36
CA SER A 956 -3.39 8.68 14.48
C SER A 956 -4.45 9.46 13.70
N HIS A 957 -5.27 8.82 12.85
CA HIS A 957 -6.10 9.47 11.83
C HIS A 957 -7.56 8.98 11.85
N ALA A 958 -8.47 9.84 11.38
CA ALA A 958 -9.89 9.49 11.25
C ALA A 958 -10.18 8.75 9.95
N GLY A 959 -10.99 7.70 10.04
CA GLY A 959 -11.54 6.95 8.92
C GLY A 959 -12.46 7.83 8.07
N ILE A 960 -12.12 7.97 6.79
CA ILE A 960 -12.97 8.65 5.79
C ILE A 960 -13.85 7.62 5.08
N GLN A 961 -13.28 6.46 4.77
CA GLN A 961 -13.93 5.37 4.05
C GLN A 961 -13.25 4.04 4.41
N GLY A 962 -14.02 2.96 4.51
CA GLY A 962 -13.49 1.63 4.81
C GLY A 962 -13.13 1.43 6.28
N THR A 963 -12.19 0.52 6.54
CA THR A 963 -11.62 0.27 7.87
C THR A 963 -10.22 0.87 7.95
N SER A 964 -9.98 1.70 8.96
CA SER A 964 -8.69 2.34 9.24
C SER A 964 -7.59 1.29 9.46
N ARG A 965 -6.38 1.64 9.02
CA ARG A 965 -5.17 0.87 9.33
C ARG A 965 -4.38 1.67 10.36
N PRO A 966 -4.28 1.25 11.63
CA PRO A 966 -3.25 1.81 12.50
C PRO A 966 -1.90 1.59 11.81
N ALA A 967 -0.93 2.49 12.03
CA ALA A 967 0.44 2.22 11.65
C ALA A 967 1.14 1.52 12.81
N HIS A 968 1.93 0.50 12.48
CA HIS A 968 2.80 -0.19 13.42
C HIS A 968 4.15 0.53 13.49
N TYR A 969 4.62 0.81 14.69
CA TYR A 969 5.90 1.46 14.97
C TYR A 969 6.74 0.49 15.80
N HIS A 970 7.98 0.24 15.37
CA HIS A 970 8.88 -0.69 16.04
C HIS A 970 10.25 -0.02 16.22
N VAL A 971 10.68 0.13 17.47
CA VAL A 971 11.95 0.79 17.81
C VAL A 971 13.09 -0.24 17.75
N LEU A 972 13.97 -0.10 16.77
CA LEU A 972 15.12 -1.00 16.58
C LEU A 972 16.36 -0.55 17.37
N TRP A 973 16.42 0.72 17.74
CA TRP A 973 17.52 1.30 18.52
C TRP A 973 17.05 2.53 19.29
N ASP A 974 17.50 2.71 20.53
CA ASP A 974 17.21 3.93 21.29
C ASP A 974 18.27 4.26 22.37
N GLU A 975 19.13 5.23 22.07
CA GLU A 975 20.06 5.82 23.03
C GLU A 975 19.47 7.03 23.77
N ASN A 976 18.38 7.61 23.26
CA ASN A 976 17.71 8.76 23.89
C ASN A 976 16.83 8.34 25.07
N LYS A 977 16.55 7.02 25.20
CA LYS A 977 15.81 6.40 26.31
C LYS A 977 14.40 6.98 26.46
N PHE A 978 13.66 6.98 25.36
CA PHE A 978 12.25 7.33 25.33
C PHE A 978 11.44 6.41 26.25
N THR A 979 10.55 6.99 27.05
CA THR A 979 9.45 6.24 27.65
C THR A 979 8.40 5.93 26.57
N ALA A 980 7.59 4.89 26.80
CA ALA A 980 6.49 4.54 25.90
C ALA A 980 5.57 5.74 25.63
N ASP A 981 5.14 6.46 26.68
CA ASP A 981 4.30 7.65 26.54
C ASP A 981 4.98 8.79 25.77
N ALA A 982 6.27 9.04 25.99
CA ALA A 982 6.99 10.12 25.32
C ALA A 982 7.04 9.88 23.79
N LEU A 983 7.40 8.66 23.36
CA LEU A 983 7.49 8.35 21.93
C LEU A 983 6.12 8.21 21.26
N GLN A 984 5.15 7.58 21.92
CA GLN A 984 3.78 7.45 21.42
C GLN A 984 3.13 8.82 21.24
N THR A 985 3.28 9.72 22.22
CA THR A 985 2.75 11.09 22.18
C THR A 985 3.47 11.95 21.14
N LEU A 986 4.80 11.84 21.02
CA LEU A 986 5.57 12.53 19.96
C LEU A 986 5.09 12.10 18.57
N THR A 987 5.04 10.79 18.31
CA THR A 987 4.59 10.21 17.04
C THR A 987 3.17 10.68 16.70
N ASN A 988 2.24 10.62 17.66
CA ASN A 988 0.86 11.10 17.48
C ASN A 988 0.79 12.60 17.18
N ASN A 989 1.48 13.43 17.97
CA ASN A 989 1.38 14.88 17.85
C ASN A 989 1.99 15.39 16.54
N LEU A 990 3.08 14.77 16.09
CA LEU A 990 3.65 15.03 14.77
C LEU A 990 2.64 14.75 13.64
N CYS A 991 1.78 13.73 13.73
CA CYS A 991 0.76 13.49 12.69
C CYS A 991 -0.20 14.67 12.43
N TYR A 992 -0.28 15.65 13.34
CA TYR A 992 -1.06 16.89 13.16
C TYR A 992 -0.29 18.04 12.49
N THR A 993 1.03 17.90 12.26
CA THR A 993 1.87 18.94 11.60
C THR A 993 2.05 18.74 10.09
N TYR A 994 1.48 17.69 9.50
CA TYR A 994 1.53 17.43 8.05
C TYR A 994 0.84 18.55 7.27
N ALA A 995 1.63 19.42 6.66
CA ALA A 995 1.19 20.75 6.28
C ALA A 995 0.22 20.79 5.08
N ARG A 996 -0.02 19.66 4.41
CA ARG A 996 -0.84 19.57 3.18
C ARG A 996 -2.35 19.60 3.43
N CYS A 997 -2.83 19.43 4.66
CA CYS A 997 -4.26 19.47 5.00
C CYS A 997 -4.50 19.75 6.49
N THR A 998 -5.72 20.17 6.84
CA THR A 998 -6.16 20.36 8.24
C THR A 998 -6.70 19.06 8.86
N ARG A 999 -5.91 17.99 8.77
CA ARG A 999 -6.25 16.64 9.28
C ARG A 999 -5.00 15.95 9.81
N SER A 1000 -5.16 15.14 10.84
CA SER A 1000 -4.11 14.21 11.27
C SER A 1000 -3.94 13.10 10.24
N VAL A 1001 -2.68 12.79 9.89
CA VAL A 1001 -2.31 11.74 8.92
C VAL A 1001 -2.06 10.39 9.57
N SER A 1002 -2.11 9.32 8.76
CA SER A 1002 -2.04 7.93 9.22
C SER A 1002 -0.65 7.42 9.62
N ILE A 1003 0.40 8.20 9.32
CA ILE A 1003 1.80 7.92 9.64
C ILE A 1003 2.47 9.26 9.96
N VAL A 1004 3.55 9.21 10.74
CA VAL A 1004 4.33 10.39 11.13
C VAL A 1004 4.81 11.18 9.87
N PRO A 1005 4.74 12.53 9.84
CA PRO A 1005 4.99 13.28 8.61
C PRO A 1005 6.36 13.07 7.97
N PRO A 1006 7.50 12.89 8.68
CA PRO A 1006 8.78 12.58 8.06
C PRO A 1006 8.71 11.36 7.14
N ALA A 1007 8.12 10.26 7.59
CA ALA A 1007 7.94 9.05 6.78
C ALA A 1007 7.02 9.31 5.57
N TYR A 1008 5.92 10.06 5.78
CA TYR A 1008 5.02 10.46 4.69
C TYR A 1008 5.74 11.33 3.64
N TYR A 1009 6.56 12.26 4.09
CA TYR A 1009 7.34 13.16 3.24
C TYR A 1009 8.41 12.40 2.45
N ALA A 1010 9.10 11.42 3.05
CA ALA A 1010 10.02 10.55 2.32
C ALA A 1010 9.32 9.78 1.19
N HIS A 1011 8.17 9.15 1.46
CA HIS A 1011 7.37 8.47 0.43
C HIS A 1011 6.89 9.44 -0.68
N LEU A 1012 6.61 10.71 -0.36
CA LEU A 1012 6.24 11.71 -1.37
C LEU A 1012 7.45 12.15 -2.22
N ALA A 1013 8.64 12.25 -1.63
CA ALA A 1013 9.88 12.52 -2.36
C ALA A 1013 10.30 11.35 -3.27
N ALA A 1014 10.26 10.10 -2.77
CA ALA A 1014 10.57 8.91 -3.56
C ALA A 1014 9.60 8.73 -4.74
N PHE A 1015 8.30 8.99 -4.51
CA PHE A 1015 7.30 8.99 -5.58
C PHE A 1015 7.51 10.15 -6.58
N ARG A 1016 7.91 11.35 -6.12
CA ARG A 1016 8.20 12.47 -7.03
C ARG A 1016 9.35 12.16 -7.97
N ALA A 1017 10.45 11.62 -7.45
CA ALA A 1017 11.66 11.37 -8.23
C ALA A 1017 11.47 10.35 -9.37
N ARG A 1018 10.40 9.54 -9.33
CA ARG A 1018 9.98 8.71 -10.49
C ARG A 1018 9.66 9.53 -11.75
N PHE A 1019 9.30 10.80 -11.62
CA PHE A 1019 9.05 11.70 -12.77
C PHE A 1019 10.32 12.40 -13.29
N TYR A 1020 11.41 12.41 -12.51
CA TYR A 1020 12.71 12.95 -12.93
C TYR A 1020 13.52 11.94 -13.75
N MET A 1021 13.23 10.65 -13.59
CA MET A 1021 13.73 9.61 -14.48
C MET A 1021 13.19 9.81 -15.89
N GLU A 1022 14.08 9.78 -16.89
CA GLU A 1022 13.65 9.66 -18.28
C GLU A 1022 12.92 8.32 -18.49
N PRO A 1023 11.84 8.28 -19.29
CA PRO A 1023 11.25 7.03 -19.71
C PRO A 1023 12.21 6.32 -20.68
N GLU A 1024 12.83 5.23 -20.23
CA GLU A 1024 13.54 4.30 -21.14
C GLU A 1024 12.62 4.01 -22.33
N THR A 1025 13.11 4.23 -23.56
CA THR A 1025 12.35 4.08 -24.81
C THR A 1025 12.18 2.60 -25.17
N SER A 1026 11.46 1.88 -24.30
CA SER A 1026 11.29 0.42 -24.31
C SER A 1026 10.32 -0.09 -25.40
N ASP A 1027 10.29 0.59 -26.56
CA ASP A 1027 9.71 0.15 -27.83
C ASP A 1027 10.84 -0.11 -28.84
N SER A 1028 11.71 -1.07 -28.50
CA SER A 1028 12.67 -1.69 -29.44
C SER A 1028 12.69 -3.22 -29.30
N GLY A 1029 11.50 -3.80 -29.11
CA GLY A 1029 11.23 -5.24 -29.26
C GLY A 1029 10.94 -5.66 -30.71
N SER A 1030 11.39 -4.89 -31.70
CA SER A 1030 11.07 -5.06 -33.11
C SER A 1030 11.96 -6.12 -33.77
N LEU A 1031 11.50 -7.37 -33.76
CA LEU A 1031 12.12 -8.47 -34.52
C LEU A 1031 11.94 -8.26 -36.04
N ALA A 1032 12.86 -7.53 -36.65
CA ALA A 1032 13.01 -7.50 -38.10
C ALA A 1032 13.62 -8.83 -38.58
N SER A 1033 12.82 -9.66 -39.25
CA SER A 1033 13.25 -10.95 -39.79
C SER A 1033 14.13 -10.79 -41.04
N ALA A 1034 15.34 -11.35 -41.01
CA ALA A 1034 16.25 -11.33 -42.15
C ALA A 1034 15.95 -12.44 -43.17
N ALA A 1035 15.87 -12.10 -44.46
CA ALA A 1035 15.87 -13.06 -45.58
C ALA A 1035 16.16 -12.38 -46.94
N ALA A 1036 17.43 -12.41 -47.39
CA ALA A 1036 17.86 -12.33 -48.80
C ALA A 1036 19.41 -12.46 -48.85
N ALA A 1037 19.99 -12.87 -49.98
CA ALA A 1037 21.40 -13.23 -50.07
C ALA A 1037 22.24 -12.42 -51.08
N GLY A 1038 23.51 -12.21 -50.74
CA GLY A 1038 24.65 -12.33 -51.66
C GLY A 1038 25.00 -11.16 -52.59
N ARG A 1039 26.09 -10.45 -52.26
CA ARG A 1039 27.18 -10.06 -53.19
C ARG A 1039 28.42 -9.56 -52.40
N GLY A 1040 29.56 -9.48 -53.09
CA GLY A 1040 30.89 -9.21 -52.50
C GLY A 1040 31.19 -7.75 -52.13
N PRO A 1041 32.38 -7.48 -51.54
CA PRO A 1041 32.72 -6.21 -50.89
C PRO A 1041 33.26 -5.13 -51.85
N PRO A 1042 33.30 -3.86 -51.39
CA PRO A 1042 34.60 -3.22 -51.17
C PRO A 1042 34.78 -2.67 -49.74
N ALA A 1043 35.98 -2.13 -49.44
CA ALA A 1043 36.44 -1.81 -48.09
C ALA A 1043 36.40 -0.30 -47.73
N GLY A 1044 36.49 0.02 -46.43
CA GLY A 1044 36.84 1.38 -45.98
C GLY A 1044 36.48 1.75 -44.53
N GLY A 1045 37.49 1.95 -43.68
CA GLY A 1045 37.40 2.76 -42.45
C GLY A 1045 37.08 2.04 -41.13
N PRO A 1046 37.92 2.14 -40.08
CA PRO A 1046 37.61 1.61 -38.75
C PRO A 1046 36.72 2.58 -37.95
N ARG A 1047 35.84 2.05 -37.09
CA ARG A 1047 35.11 2.85 -36.07
C ARG A 1047 35.29 2.25 -34.69
N SER A 1048 35.66 3.12 -33.74
CA SER A 1048 36.08 2.75 -32.38
C SER A 1048 34.95 2.11 -31.57
N THR A 1049 35.28 1.02 -30.86
CA THR A 1049 34.43 0.39 -29.86
C THR A 1049 34.45 1.20 -28.56
N ARG A 1050 33.35 1.90 -28.27
CA ARG A 1050 33.10 2.44 -26.92
C ARG A 1050 32.34 1.43 -26.08
N VAL A 1051 32.90 1.08 -24.92
CA VAL A 1051 32.24 0.29 -23.87
C VAL A 1051 31.04 1.08 -23.31
N PRO A 1052 29.91 0.43 -22.97
CA PRO A 1052 28.79 1.11 -22.30
C PRO A 1052 29.23 1.73 -20.97
N GLY A 1053 28.91 3.01 -20.76
CA GLY A 1053 29.22 3.70 -19.51
C GLY A 1053 28.43 3.14 -18.33
N SER A 1054 29.00 3.24 -17.12
CA SER A 1054 28.32 2.98 -15.86
C SER A 1054 27.09 3.89 -15.69
N ALA A 1055 26.07 3.41 -14.99
CA ALA A 1055 24.90 4.22 -14.61
C ALA A 1055 25.34 5.52 -13.93
N SER A 1056 24.79 6.65 -14.39
CA SER A 1056 25.11 7.98 -13.89
C SER A 1056 24.49 8.25 -12.51
N ASP A 1057 25.26 8.86 -11.60
CA ASP A 1057 24.78 9.33 -10.30
C ASP A 1057 23.70 10.42 -10.49
N LEU A 1058 22.43 10.05 -10.38
CA LEU A 1058 21.29 10.98 -10.42
C LEU A 1058 21.14 11.72 -9.07
N HIS A 1059 22.18 12.45 -8.69
CA HIS A 1059 22.30 13.18 -7.43
C HIS A 1059 21.52 14.53 -7.48
N VAL A 1060 20.19 14.47 -7.52
CA VAL A 1060 19.33 15.66 -7.61
C VAL A 1060 19.27 16.41 -6.26
N ARG A 1061 20.21 17.33 -6.06
CA ARG A 1061 20.22 18.29 -4.94
C ARG A 1061 19.19 19.41 -5.16
N CYS A 1062 17.91 19.09 -5.07
CA CYS A 1062 16.87 20.12 -5.01
C CYS A 1062 16.92 20.84 -3.64
N ASP A 1063 17.64 21.95 -3.52
CA ASP A 1063 17.49 22.85 -2.35
C ASP A 1063 16.02 23.38 -2.22
N LEU A 1064 15.22 23.18 -3.28
CA LEU A 1064 13.76 23.37 -3.36
C LEU A 1064 12.89 22.22 -2.80
N VAL A 1065 13.40 21.17 -2.13
CA VAL A 1065 12.61 19.94 -1.81
C VAL A 1065 11.26 20.16 -1.12
N THR A 1066 11.02 21.31 -0.48
CA THR A 1066 9.67 21.73 -0.04
C THR A 1066 8.60 21.67 -1.16
N GLU A 1067 8.99 21.72 -2.43
CA GLU A 1067 8.20 21.37 -3.63
C GLU A 1067 7.84 19.87 -3.73
N CYS A 1068 8.84 18.99 -3.60
CA CYS A 1068 8.73 17.54 -3.72
C CYS A 1068 7.72 16.98 -2.70
N LEU A 1069 7.80 17.48 -1.46
CA LEU A 1069 7.02 17.00 -0.32
C LEU A 1069 5.51 17.30 -0.40
N MET A 1070 5.05 18.16 -1.33
CA MET A 1070 3.73 18.78 -1.26
C MET A 1070 2.70 18.35 -2.33
N HIS A 1071 3.03 17.41 -3.23
CA HIS A 1071 2.08 16.89 -4.24
C HIS A 1071 1.99 15.35 -4.35
N VAL A 1072 0.93 14.81 -3.74
CA VAL A 1072 -0.13 13.98 -4.36
C VAL A 1072 -1.46 14.56 -3.88
#